data_AF-A0A832C4J3-F1
#
_entry.id   AF-A0A832C4J3-F1
#
_cell.length_a   1.000
_cell.length_b   1.000
_cell.length_c   1.000
_cell.angle_alpha   90.00
_cell.angle_beta   90.00
_cell.angle_gamma   90.00
#
_symmetry.space_group_name_H-M   'P 1'
#
loop_
_entity.id
_entity.type
_entity.pdbx_description
1 polymer ?
#
loop_
_entity_poly.entity_id
_entity_poly.type
_entity_poly.pdbx_seq_one_letter_code
_entity_poly.pdbx_strand_id
1 'polypeptide(L)'
;TEEDFISFINSQRPTAGSWRQQQQMSFAEWSASPAARDVNGDGQITEEDYNALVNQWPQPFFVFGQPPLDPNIQAGVGGISAGGENVFVFGGGWFGGVAPQQFGGAAPQQQMSFAEWSDSPAARDVNGDGQITEEDFGIFFNPQTIPGAGQLPINLPFTPAGGAFGGSVLFDPQLTPAGGAMPIAGAMPIPAIGAAPAAGAMPIPVIGTMPQMAPAGGTMPIPAIGVAPTAGAMPPGMIPLADPNMIAAGGMFIPGSPGGGGGGIMMFGGGNGALSWLGNEVAAYEQMYELKTAKTSDPWGNLIKACDILNNTPIEQLPEVVGTVLAVDRWLWFLAIENIFTDEDSYLTKGWDYQIYYEPETGQIHPLEHDGNETFNLRDVNLSPFEGEKSASRPVISRLLAVPQFRQRYLAHIRTIIDEWLDWQILAPKIEAYRALIADEVRLDTKKLYSNAQFEASFTDLENFIKNRRHYLLNHEEIKRSAPRISSVTRPGMPEEGSAPKPGQAVRITAQVEGEFGLDRVILHYATGAVGPFNSVAMFDDGAHGDGGAGDGLFGGEIPPCPAESLVRYYIEAQAADEAKTTSFLPSGAEHRLLTYRVLDSSAENTPNSLPLLPTAGSSVRLYLNEFMADNSSTIEDPDEPGSFEDWIEIYNPTDSAVDMGGMYLTDDLSKPTKWQIPQGVIIPAKGYLLFWADEDKSQGNTHTNFKLSKAGEQIGLFDTDARGNVAIDTLTFSAQSTDVSQGRLYDGGEPWGSFEKPTPGSTNSPGNMNGEGLGETQDLCSLINGDLNRDGSVSPADALSAFRCYLGLATCPDCADVDRNGSVTPADALCIFKRYLGLASCLD
;
A
#
# COMPACT_ATOMS: atom_id res chain seq x y z
N THR A 1 -48.30 -10.57 17.00
CA THR A 1 -47.49 -9.53 17.68
C THR A 1 -46.03 -9.79 17.36
N GLU A 2 -45.11 -8.98 17.89
CA GLU A 2 -43.66 -9.23 17.79
C GLU A 2 -43.27 -10.61 18.38
N GLU A 3 -43.88 -10.99 19.49
CA GLU A 3 -43.71 -12.31 20.13
C GLU A 3 -44.16 -13.48 19.23
N ASP A 4 -45.30 -13.35 18.53
CA ASP A 4 -45.77 -14.39 17.59
C ASP A 4 -44.78 -14.61 16.43
N PHE A 5 -44.14 -13.53 15.96
CA PHE A 5 -43.18 -13.57 14.85
C PHE A 5 -41.85 -14.22 15.27
N ILE A 6 -41.33 -13.89 16.45
CA ILE A 6 -40.13 -14.53 17.03
C ILE A 6 -40.37 -16.03 17.26
N SER A 7 -41.56 -16.40 17.72
CA SER A 7 -41.97 -17.81 17.91
C SER A 7 -41.96 -18.59 16.58
N PHE A 8 -42.47 -17.98 15.50
CA PHE A 8 -42.44 -18.58 14.16
C PHE A 8 -41.00 -18.79 13.65
N ILE A 9 -40.11 -17.79 13.77
CA ILE A 9 -38.71 -17.89 13.32
C ILE A 9 -37.96 -19.03 14.03
N ASN A 10 -38.16 -19.19 15.34
CA ASN A 10 -37.52 -20.26 16.11
C ASN A 10 -38.00 -21.67 15.73
N SER A 11 -39.19 -21.79 15.10
CA SER A 11 -39.70 -23.08 14.59
C SER A 11 -39.04 -23.58 13.30
N GLN A 12 -38.26 -22.72 12.60
CA GLN A 12 -37.78 -22.99 11.23
C GLN A 12 -36.27 -23.29 11.12
N ARG A 13 -35.52 -23.40 12.23
CA ARG A 13 -34.07 -23.66 12.21
C ARG A 13 -33.73 -25.17 12.31
N PRO A 14 -33.06 -25.77 11.31
CA PRO A 14 -32.36 -27.05 11.50
C PRO A 14 -31.05 -26.82 12.26
N THR A 15 -30.70 -27.71 13.20
CA THR A 15 -29.41 -27.66 13.91
C THR A 15 -28.31 -28.35 13.11
N ALA A 16 -27.07 -27.84 13.20
CA ALA A 16 -25.94 -28.21 12.34
C ALA A 16 -25.43 -29.67 12.47
N GLY A 17 -26.03 -30.50 13.32
CA GLY A 17 -25.66 -31.92 13.48
C GLY A 17 -26.27 -32.88 12.45
N SER A 18 -27.32 -32.47 11.71
CA SER A 18 -28.11 -33.36 10.86
C SER A 18 -27.35 -33.94 9.66
N TRP A 19 -26.52 -33.13 9.00
CA TRP A 19 -25.85 -33.50 7.75
C TRP A 19 -24.82 -34.65 7.89
N ARG A 20 -24.14 -34.77 9.04
CA ARG A 20 -23.21 -35.89 9.29
C ARG A 20 -23.89 -37.20 9.69
N GLN A 21 -25.11 -37.16 10.25
CA GLN A 21 -25.86 -38.38 10.54
C GLN A 21 -26.48 -38.99 9.27
N GLN A 22 -26.93 -38.16 8.32
CA GLN A 22 -27.56 -38.64 7.08
C GLN A 22 -26.63 -39.51 6.22
N GLN A 23 -25.31 -39.28 6.26
CA GLN A 23 -24.34 -40.06 5.49
C GLN A 23 -24.12 -41.51 5.98
N GLN A 24 -24.80 -41.95 7.05
CA GLN A 24 -24.73 -43.31 7.58
C GLN A 24 -26.09 -43.99 7.79
N MET A 25 -27.20 -43.32 7.46
CA MET A 25 -28.55 -43.88 7.60
C MET A 25 -28.87 -44.86 6.48
N SER A 26 -29.49 -46.00 6.78
CA SER A 26 -30.04 -46.91 5.77
C SER A 26 -31.31 -46.36 5.11
N PHE A 27 -31.73 -46.93 3.97
CA PHE A 27 -32.99 -46.54 3.30
C PHE A 27 -34.21 -46.61 4.24
N ALA A 28 -34.29 -47.63 5.10
CA ALA A 28 -35.37 -47.78 6.07
C ALA A 28 -35.38 -46.66 7.13
N GLU A 29 -34.22 -46.13 7.51
CA GLU A 29 -34.10 -45.02 8.47
C GLU A 29 -34.33 -43.67 7.79
N TRP A 30 -33.88 -43.51 6.54
CA TRP A 30 -34.13 -42.31 5.75
C TRP A 30 -35.61 -42.14 5.39
N SER A 31 -36.27 -43.19 4.88
CA SER A 31 -37.70 -43.19 4.50
C SER A 31 -38.65 -42.94 5.68
N ALA A 32 -38.20 -43.23 6.91
CA ALA A 32 -38.94 -42.92 8.15
C ALA A 32 -38.62 -41.53 8.73
N SER A 33 -37.71 -40.76 8.12
CA SER A 33 -37.28 -39.44 8.61
C SER A 33 -38.05 -38.28 7.97
N PRO A 34 -38.09 -37.09 8.60
CA PRO A 34 -38.67 -35.88 7.99
C PRO A 34 -37.94 -35.38 6.72
N ALA A 35 -36.79 -35.96 6.38
CA ALA A 35 -36.02 -35.63 5.19
C ALA A 35 -36.36 -36.52 3.97
N ALA A 36 -37.21 -37.53 4.16
CA ALA A 36 -37.72 -38.36 3.08
C ALA A 36 -38.55 -37.51 2.11
N ARG A 37 -38.18 -37.53 0.83
CA ARG A 37 -38.90 -36.85 -0.24
C ARG A 37 -38.77 -37.66 -1.51
N ASP A 38 -39.82 -37.63 -2.31
CA ASP A 38 -39.80 -38.05 -3.71
C ASP A 38 -38.81 -37.13 -4.47
N VAL A 39 -37.77 -37.72 -5.04
CA VAL A 39 -36.68 -37.01 -5.75
C VAL A 39 -36.88 -37.16 -7.27
N ASN A 40 -37.49 -38.24 -7.72
CA ASN A 40 -37.71 -38.52 -9.14
C ASN A 40 -39.02 -37.93 -9.71
N GLY A 41 -39.97 -37.57 -8.84
CA GLY A 41 -41.27 -36.97 -9.16
C GLY A 41 -42.40 -37.97 -9.47
N ASP A 42 -42.26 -39.25 -9.14
CA ASP A 42 -43.24 -40.31 -9.48
C ASP A 42 -44.42 -40.45 -8.49
N GLY A 43 -44.37 -39.73 -7.37
CA GLY A 43 -45.39 -39.71 -6.32
C GLY A 43 -45.20 -40.77 -5.23
N GLN A 44 -44.09 -41.52 -5.25
CA GLN A 44 -43.74 -42.51 -4.22
C GLN A 44 -42.36 -42.20 -3.63
N ILE A 45 -42.14 -42.62 -2.38
CA ILE A 45 -40.82 -42.53 -1.74
C ILE A 45 -40.22 -43.92 -1.79
N THR A 46 -39.24 -44.11 -2.68
CA THR A 46 -38.68 -45.43 -3.02
C THR A 46 -37.20 -45.51 -2.70
N GLU A 47 -36.64 -46.71 -2.81
CA GLU A 47 -35.20 -46.94 -2.65
C GLU A 47 -34.40 -46.31 -3.81
N GLU A 48 -35.03 -46.01 -4.96
CA GLU A 48 -34.40 -45.27 -6.05
C GLU A 48 -34.19 -43.79 -5.69
N ASP A 49 -35.14 -43.13 -5.00
CA ASP A 49 -35.00 -41.75 -4.53
C ASP A 49 -33.85 -41.58 -3.55
N TYR A 50 -33.76 -42.52 -2.60
CA TYR A 50 -32.67 -42.59 -1.63
C TYR A 50 -31.31 -42.80 -2.34
N ASN A 51 -31.22 -43.76 -3.27
CA ASN A 51 -30.00 -43.99 -4.02
C ASN A 51 -29.64 -42.83 -4.96
N ALA A 52 -30.61 -42.11 -5.53
CA ALA A 52 -30.37 -40.90 -6.30
C ALA A 52 -29.77 -39.78 -5.43
N LEU A 53 -30.24 -39.63 -4.19
CA LEU A 53 -29.69 -38.68 -3.21
C LEU A 53 -28.26 -39.06 -2.78
N VAL A 54 -28.01 -40.33 -2.48
CA VAL A 54 -26.70 -40.83 -2.02
C VAL A 54 -25.65 -40.79 -3.15
N ASN A 55 -26.04 -41.08 -4.40
CA ASN A 55 -25.13 -41.02 -5.55
C ASN A 55 -24.76 -39.59 -5.98
N GLN A 56 -25.44 -38.56 -5.47
CA GLN A 56 -25.00 -37.16 -5.62
C GLN A 56 -23.90 -36.77 -4.62
N TRP A 57 -23.54 -37.64 -3.66
CA TRP A 57 -22.40 -37.40 -2.77
C TRP A 57 -21.09 -37.89 -3.42
N PRO A 58 -20.04 -37.03 -3.50
CA PRO A 58 -18.81 -37.36 -4.21
C PRO A 58 -18.06 -38.53 -3.55
N GLN A 59 -17.79 -39.57 -4.34
CA GLN A 59 -17.02 -40.75 -3.93
C GLN A 59 -15.51 -40.56 -4.19
N PRO A 60 -14.62 -40.92 -3.26
CA PRO A 60 -13.17 -40.78 -3.45
C PRO A 60 -12.59 -41.90 -4.33
N PHE A 61 -11.97 -41.55 -5.45
CA PHE A 61 -11.22 -42.49 -6.31
C PHE A 61 -9.70 -42.40 -6.09
N PHE A 62 -9.06 -43.56 -5.89
CA PHE A 62 -7.60 -43.72 -5.90
C PHE A 62 -7.17 -44.49 -7.17
N VAL A 63 -6.27 -43.92 -7.99
CA VAL A 63 -5.53 -44.66 -9.02
C VAL A 63 -4.09 -44.11 -9.15
N PHE A 64 -3.09 -44.99 -9.06
CA PHE A 64 -1.69 -44.70 -9.44
C PHE A 64 -1.47 -45.06 -10.93
N GLY A 65 -0.82 -44.20 -11.72
CA GLY A 65 -0.46 -44.49 -13.12
C GLY A 65 0.48 -43.43 -13.73
N GLN A 66 1.47 -43.87 -14.51
CA GLN A 66 2.55 -43.04 -15.10
C GLN A 66 2.10 -42.22 -16.34
N PRO A 67 2.79 -41.10 -16.68
CA PRO A 67 2.48 -40.30 -17.86
C PRO A 67 3.15 -40.81 -19.15
N PRO A 68 2.57 -40.56 -20.35
CA PRO A 68 3.26 -40.66 -21.61
C PRO A 68 4.03 -39.36 -21.96
N LEU A 69 5.14 -39.52 -22.68
CA LEU A 69 5.94 -38.44 -23.27
C LEU A 69 5.30 -37.94 -24.58
N ASP A 70 5.43 -36.65 -24.88
CA ASP A 70 5.29 -36.12 -26.25
C ASP A 70 6.49 -35.23 -26.62
N PRO A 71 7.26 -35.55 -27.68
CA PRO A 71 8.38 -34.74 -28.13
C PRO A 71 8.05 -33.81 -29.32
N ASN A 72 8.58 -32.59 -29.24
CA ASN A 72 8.63 -31.53 -30.28
C ASN A 72 7.36 -30.69 -30.48
N ILE A 73 7.44 -29.40 -30.10
CA ILE A 73 7.33 -28.26 -31.06
C ILE A 73 8.43 -27.23 -30.68
N GLN A 74 9.05 -26.59 -31.68
CA GLN A 74 10.18 -25.67 -31.52
C GLN A 74 9.77 -24.19 -31.46
N ALA A 75 10.69 -23.37 -30.94
CA ALA A 75 10.59 -21.91 -30.87
C ALA A 75 10.52 -21.20 -32.24
N GLY A 76 9.94 -20.00 -32.25
CA GLY A 76 9.99 -19.01 -33.32
C GLY A 76 10.09 -17.59 -32.73
N VAL A 77 10.89 -16.72 -33.36
CA VAL A 77 11.27 -15.40 -32.83
C VAL A 77 10.94 -14.29 -33.85
N GLY A 78 10.45 -13.13 -33.40
CA GLY A 78 10.79 -11.85 -34.05
C GLY A 78 9.72 -10.73 -34.17
N GLY A 79 9.94 -9.62 -33.42
CA GLY A 79 9.56 -8.23 -33.78
C GLY A 79 8.09 -7.78 -33.57
N ILE A 80 7.75 -6.49 -33.40
CA ILE A 80 8.50 -5.21 -33.49
C ILE A 80 7.81 -4.11 -32.61
N SER A 81 8.59 -3.23 -31.93
CA SER A 81 8.32 -1.83 -31.41
C SER A 81 7.02 -1.48 -30.64
N ALA A 82 6.97 -0.49 -29.72
CA ALA A 82 7.98 0.27 -28.95
C ALA A 82 7.26 1.09 -27.85
N GLY A 83 7.98 1.47 -26.78
CA GLY A 83 7.50 2.32 -25.68
C GLY A 83 7.94 1.78 -24.31
N GLY A 84 8.27 2.64 -23.35
CA GLY A 84 8.66 2.24 -21.99
C GLY A 84 10.16 2.40 -21.63
N GLU A 85 10.47 2.21 -20.34
CA GLU A 85 11.68 2.74 -19.66
C GLU A 85 12.61 1.64 -19.09
N ASN A 86 13.66 2.01 -18.36
CA ASN A 86 14.77 1.11 -17.96
C ASN A 86 14.47 0.34 -16.66
N VAL A 87 14.31 -0.98 -16.75
CA VAL A 87 13.85 -1.85 -15.64
C VAL A 87 14.72 -3.12 -15.56
N PHE A 88 14.90 -3.63 -14.33
CA PHE A 88 15.45 -4.95 -14.02
C PHE A 88 14.39 -5.72 -13.22
N VAL A 89 14.12 -7.01 -13.52
CA VAL A 89 13.06 -7.80 -12.83
C VAL A 89 13.53 -9.23 -12.61
N PHE A 90 13.13 -9.85 -11.50
CA PHE A 90 13.27 -11.28 -11.26
C PHE A 90 11.97 -12.04 -11.51
N GLY A 91 12.06 -13.27 -12.01
CA GLY A 91 10.91 -14.15 -12.19
C GLY A 91 11.32 -15.61 -12.25
N GLY A 92 10.69 -16.44 -11.41
CA GLY A 92 11.07 -17.84 -11.21
C GLY A 92 9.93 -18.73 -10.74
N GLY A 93 8.75 -18.62 -11.35
CA GLY A 93 7.54 -19.32 -10.90
C GLY A 93 7.69 -20.84 -10.80
N TRP A 94 7.19 -21.43 -9.71
CA TRP A 94 7.15 -22.88 -9.49
C TRP A 94 5.90 -23.38 -8.74
N PHE A 95 5.57 -24.64 -8.98
CA PHE A 95 4.48 -25.35 -8.32
C PHE A 95 4.78 -25.61 -6.83
N GLY A 96 3.80 -25.33 -5.97
CA GLY A 96 3.90 -25.55 -4.52
C GLY A 96 4.10 -27.02 -4.12
N GLY A 97 5.11 -27.29 -3.29
CA GLY A 97 5.40 -28.58 -2.70
C GLY A 97 5.44 -28.51 -1.18
N VAL A 98 4.44 -29.09 -0.52
CA VAL A 98 4.34 -29.10 0.96
C VAL A 98 5.36 -30.08 1.55
N ALA A 99 6.17 -29.64 2.52
CA ALA A 99 7.11 -30.48 3.27
C ALA A 99 6.69 -30.61 4.76
N PRO A 100 6.94 -31.76 5.43
CA PRO A 100 6.22 -32.13 6.65
C PRO A 100 6.83 -31.62 7.96
N GLN A 101 5.97 -31.57 8.98
CA GLN A 101 6.23 -31.18 10.36
C GLN A 101 7.44 -31.89 11.02
N GLN A 102 8.18 -31.15 11.85
CA GLN A 102 8.96 -31.72 12.96
C GLN A 102 8.59 -31.02 14.28
N PHE A 103 8.22 -31.81 15.28
CA PHE A 103 7.99 -31.35 16.65
C PHE A 103 9.31 -31.24 17.44
N GLY A 104 9.48 -30.18 18.23
CA GLY A 104 10.48 -30.17 19.30
C GLY A 104 10.88 -28.78 19.81
N GLY A 105 10.43 -28.41 21.01
CA GLY A 105 10.92 -27.21 21.71
C GLY A 105 9.89 -26.58 22.65
N ALA A 106 9.80 -27.07 23.90
CA ALA A 106 8.93 -26.47 24.90
C ALA A 106 9.65 -25.37 25.71
N ALA A 107 9.01 -24.20 25.84
CA ALA A 107 9.36 -23.13 26.76
C ALA A 107 8.20 -22.93 27.76
N PRO A 108 8.43 -22.40 28.98
CA PRO A 108 7.47 -22.55 30.07
C PRO A 108 6.25 -21.63 29.92
N GLN A 109 5.05 -22.23 29.89
CA GLN A 109 3.79 -21.49 30.00
C GLN A 109 3.64 -20.96 31.43
N GLN A 110 3.42 -19.65 31.58
CA GLN A 110 2.79 -19.11 32.78
C GLN A 110 1.33 -19.58 32.79
N GLN A 111 0.93 -20.31 33.83
CA GLN A 111 -0.46 -20.68 34.02
C GLN A 111 -1.24 -19.46 34.49
N MET A 112 -2.22 -19.03 33.69
CA MET A 112 -3.29 -18.13 34.09
C MET A 112 -3.98 -18.67 35.35
N SER A 113 -4.40 -17.81 36.27
CA SER A 113 -5.18 -18.21 37.45
C SER A 113 -6.68 -18.24 37.17
N PHE A 114 -7.46 -18.92 38.01
CA PHE A 114 -8.92 -18.95 37.89
C PHE A 114 -9.52 -17.54 37.88
N ALA A 115 -9.04 -16.64 38.75
CA ALA A 115 -9.54 -15.27 38.84
C ALA A 115 -9.27 -14.46 37.56
N GLU A 116 -8.10 -14.64 36.93
CA GLU A 116 -7.77 -13.99 35.66
C GLU A 116 -8.59 -14.55 34.48
N TRP A 117 -8.94 -15.84 34.53
CA TRP A 117 -9.80 -16.45 33.53
C TRP A 117 -11.28 -16.10 33.71
N SER A 118 -11.80 -16.09 34.95
CA SER A 118 -13.21 -15.80 35.25
C SER A 118 -13.62 -14.37 34.89
N ASP A 119 -12.68 -13.42 34.97
CA ASP A 119 -12.87 -12.03 34.55
C ASP A 119 -12.57 -11.82 33.04
N SER A 120 -12.20 -12.87 32.30
CA SER A 120 -11.89 -12.81 30.87
C SER A 120 -13.10 -13.08 29.96
N PRO A 121 -13.12 -12.58 28.71
CA PRO A 121 -14.16 -12.93 27.73
C PRO A 121 -14.21 -14.42 27.34
N ALA A 122 -13.24 -15.23 27.77
CA ALA A 122 -13.19 -16.67 27.53
C ALA A 122 -13.90 -17.50 28.62
N ALA A 123 -14.28 -16.87 29.75
CA ALA A 123 -15.04 -17.50 30.82
C ALA A 123 -16.41 -18.00 30.30
N ARG A 124 -16.68 -19.28 30.54
CA ARG A 124 -17.97 -19.90 30.25
C ARG A 124 -18.18 -21.11 31.13
N ASP A 125 -19.43 -21.35 31.49
CA ASP A 125 -19.90 -22.62 32.04
C ASP A 125 -19.63 -23.71 30.98
N VAL A 126 -18.77 -24.67 31.30
CA VAL A 126 -18.38 -25.77 30.40
C VAL A 126 -19.00 -27.09 30.81
N ASN A 127 -19.49 -27.19 32.06
CA ASN A 127 -20.11 -28.40 32.61
C ASN A 127 -21.65 -28.41 32.45
N GLY A 128 -22.27 -27.24 32.25
CA GLY A 128 -23.70 -27.02 32.05
C GLY A 128 -24.53 -26.83 33.33
N ASP A 129 -23.92 -26.53 34.48
CA ASP A 129 -24.59 -26.41 35.78
C ASP A 129 -25.18 -25.01 36.08
N GLY A 130 -24.86 -24.02 35.25
CA GLY A 130 -25.33 -22.64 35.36
C GLY A 130 -24.43 -21.72 36.19
N GLN A 131 -23.24 -22.16 36.60
CA GLN A 131 -22.24 -21.36 37.31
C GLN A 131 -20.89 -21.37 36.56
N ILE A 132 -19.99 -20.44 36.91
CA ILE A 132 -18.62 -20.43 36.41
C ILE A 132 -17.70 -20.63 37.61
N THR A 133 -17.03 -21.78 37.66
CA THR A 133 -16.30 -22.26 38.85
C THR A 133 -14.86 -22.66 38.52
N GLU A 134 -14.07 -22.99 39.55
CA GLU A 134 -12.73 -23.58 39.35
C GLU A 134 -12.77 -24.94 38.61
N GLU A 135 -13.91 -25.63 38.62
CA GLU A 135 -14.11 -26.88 37.89
C GLU A 135 -14.25 -26.63 36.38
N ASP A 136 -15.00 -25.59 35.98
CA ASP A 136 -15.10 -25.11 34.59
C ASP A 136 -13.75 -24.66 34.04
N PHE A 137 -12.98 -23.94 34.85
CA PHE A 137 -11.61 -23.55 34.54
C PHE A 137 -10.70 -24.76 34.30
N GLY A 138 -10.80 -25.79 35.16
CA GLY A 138 -10.09 -27.06 34.97
C GLY A 138 -10.47 -27.76 33.67
N ILE A 139 -11.76 -27.82 33.34
CA ILE A 139 -12.28 -28.46 32.11
C ILE A 139 -11.86 -27.67 30.87
N PHE A 140 -11.90 -26.34 30.91
CA PHE A 140 -11.54 -25.45 29.80
C PHE A 140 -10.08 -25.64 29.36
N PHE A 141 -9.15 -25.78 30.32
CA PHE A 141 -7.72 -25.96 30.03
C PHE A 141 -7.27 -27.42 29.95
N ASN A 142 -8.06 -28.40 30.43
CA ASN A 142 -7.73 -29.82 30.33
C ASN A 142 -8.99 -30.72 30.18
N PRO A 143 -9.54 -30.88 28.96
CA PRO A 143 -10.82 -31.54 28.72
C PRO A 143 -10.80 -33.08 28.82
N GLN A 144 -9.82 -33.70 29.48
CA GLN A 144 -9.67 -35.17 29.59
C GLN A 144 -10.45 -35.81 30.76
N THR A 145 -11.21 -35.05 31.54
CA THR A 145 -11.98 -35.55 32.69
C THR A 145 -13.48 -35.26 32.58
N ILE A 146 -14.22 -36.18 31.94
CA ILE A 146 -15.69 -36.24 32.05
C ILE A 146 -16.09 -37.60 32.66
N PRO A 147 -16.61 -37.63 33.91
CA PRO A 147 -17.06 -38.87 34.53
C PRO A 147 -18.45 -39.31 34.05
N GLY A 148 -18.48 -40.18 33.04
CA GLY A 148 -19.51 -41.22 32.90
C GLY A 148 -20.88 -40.88 32.27
N ALA A 149 -21.06 -41.29 31.01
CA ALA A 149 -22.17 -42.15 30.58
C ALA A 149 -21.99 -42.66 29.11
N GLY A 150 -22.20 -43.95 28.84
CA GLY A 150 -22.61 -44.44 27.50
C GLY A 150 -21.57 -45.10 26.58
N GLN A 151 -21.21 -46.36 26.85
CA GLN A 151 -20.66 -47.36 25.90
C GLN A 151 -21.53 -47.50 24.61
N LEU A 152 -21.12 -47.91 23.39
CA LEU A 152 -19.98 -48.65 22.74
C LEU A 152 -20.15 -48.51 21.19
N PRO A 153 -19.34 -49.16 20.28
CA PRO A 153 -17.88 -49.31 20.10
C PRO A 153 -17.38 -48.38 18.93
N ILE A 154 -16.16 -48.41 18.36
CA ILE A 154 -15.54 -49.39 17.41
C ILE A 154 -13.98 -49.29 17.46
N ASN A 155 -13.28 -50.37 17.07
CA ASN A 155 -11.82 -50.57 17.03
C ASN A 155 -10.92 -49.43 16.50
N LEU A 156 -9.75 -49.29 17.15
CA LEU A 156 -8.50 -48.82 16.54
C LEU A 156 -7.36 -49.83 16.83
N PRO A 157 -6.63 -50.32 15.82
CA PRO A 157 -5.35 -50.97 16.04
C PRO A 157 -4.20 -49.95 15.94
N PHE A 158 -3.44 -49.76 17.02
CA PHE A 158 -1.99 -50.00 17.07
C PHE A 158 -1.42 -49.58 18.44
N THR A 159 -0.74 -50.51 19.09
CA THR A 159 -0.12 -50.34 20.42
C THR A 159 1.29 -49.74 20.33
N PRO A 160 1.70 -48.85 21.25
CA PRO A 160 3.10 -48.46 21.43
C PRO A 160 3.88 -49.53 22.22
N ALA A 161 5.21 -49.57 22.07
CA ALA A 161 6.07 -50.52 22.78
C ALA A 161 7.39 -49.91 23.31
N GLY A 162 7.64 -50.06 24.61
CA GLY A 162 8.91 -49.75 25.30
C GLY A 162 9.07 -48.28 25.73
N GLY A 163 9.59 -47.94 26.91
CA GLY A 163 10.11 -48.76 28.03
C GLY A 163 10.24 -47.90 29.31
N ALA A 164 10.57 -48.50 30.47
CA ALA A 164 10.32 -47.91 31.80
C ALA A 164 11.57 -47.70 32.71
N PHE A 165 11.34 -47.02 33.85
CA PHE A 165 12.21 -46.78 35.04
C PHE A 165 13.34 -45.72 34.92
N GLY A 166 13.64 -44.89 35.93
CA GLY A 166 12.98 -44.65 37.24
C GLY A 166 13.84 -43.83 38.25
N GLY A 167 13.25 -43.35 39.37
CA GLY A 167 13.92 -42.77 40.57
C GLY A 167 14.07 -41.23 40.60
N SER A 168 13.43 -40.50 41.53
CA SER A 168 13.92 -40.10 42.88
C SER A 168 14.85 -38.84 42.87
N VAL A 169 14.82 -37.84 43.77
CA VAL A 169 14.03 -37.56 45.00
C VAL A 169 14.18 -36.06 45.42
N LEU A 170 13.14 -35.46 46.04
CA LEU A 170 13.06 -34.27 46.94
C LEU A 170 14.07 -33.09 46.85
N PHE A 171 13.57 -31.83 46.78
CA PHE A 171 13.35 -30.93 47.95
C PHE A 171 12.81 -29.53 47.57
N ASP A 172 11.89 -29.00 48.38
CA ASP A 172 11.45 -27.59 48.51
C ASP A 172 11.49 -27.28 50.04
N PRO A 173 11.87 -26.07 50.52
CA PRO A 173 10.88 -24.99 50.74
C PRO A 173 11.36 -23.53 50.51
N GLN A 174 10.55 -22.75 49.79
CA GLN A 174 9.93 -21.46 50.19
C GLN A 174 10.71 -20.40 51.02
N LEU A 175 10.57 -19.11 50.65
CA LEU A 175 9.83 -18.06 51.42
C LEU A 175 9.90 -16.64 50.80
N THR A 176 8.87 -15.83 51.04
CA THR A 176 8.56 -14.46 50.54
C THR A 176 8.36 -13.48 51.74
N PRO A 177 7.88 -12.21 51.62
CA PRO A 177 8.17 -11.06 50.72
C PRO A 177 8.30 -9.69 51.49
N ALA A 178 8.10 -8.55 50.78
CA ALA A 178 7.79 -7.16 51.23
C ALA A 178 8.96 -6.26 51.72
N GLY A 179 8.94 -4.92 51.60
CA GLY A 179 8.02 -3.97 50.94
C GLY A 179 8.18 -2.51 51.48
N GLY A 180 7.66 -1.47 50.79
CA GLY A 180 7.26 -0.18 51.41
C GLY A 180 8.02 1.14 51.12
N ALA A 181 7.36 2.04 50.36
CA ALA A 181 7.11 3.49 50.57
C ALA A 181 8.23 4.57 50.80
N MET A 182 7.90 5.80 50.35
CA MET A 182 8.65 7.09 50.37
C MET A 182 8.34 7.93 51.67
N PRO A 183 8.50 9.29 51.78
CA PRO A 183 9.22 10.36 51.00
C PRO A 183 9.94 11.47 51.87
N ILE A 184 10.35 12.60 51.22
CA ILE A 184 10.31 14.05 51.66
C ILE A 184 11.64 14.88 51.77
N ALA A 185 11.77 15.86 50.84
CA ALA A 185 12.30 17.26 50.87
C ALA A 185 13.73 17.69 51.35
N GLY A 186 14.29 18.74 50.71
CA GLY A 186 15.33 19.60 51.32
C GLY A 186 16.19 20.58 50.46
N ALA A 187 15.62 21.70 49.95
CA ALA A 187 16.21 23.06 49.74
C ALA A 187 17.57 23.35 49.01
N MET A 188 17.60 24.46 48.24
CA MET A 188 18.79 25.16 47.68
C MET A 188 19.42 26.16 48.70
N PRO A 189 20.63 26.75 48.46
CA PRO A 189 20.71 28.05 47.75
C PRO A 189 21.99 28.32 46.88
N ILE A 190 21.95 29.39 46.07
CA ILE A 190 23.05 29.95 45.22
C ILE A 190 23.75 31.14 45.93
N PRO A 191 25.04 31.48 45.67
CA PRO A 191 25.45 32.54 44.69
C PRO A 191 26.86 32.33 44.04
N ALA A 192 27.49 33.20 43.22
CA ALA A 192 27.10 34.04 42.05
C ALA A 192 28.37 34.77 41.47
N ILE A 193 28.25 35.46 40.31
CA ILE A 193 29.20 36.45 39.69
C ILE A 193 30.48 35.86 39.01
N GLY A 194 30.92 36.27 37.80
CA GLY A 194 30.30 37.15 36.77
C GLY A 194 31.27 37.68 35.66
N ALA A 195 30.73 38.52 34.78
CA ALA A 195 31.36 39.51 33.85
C ALA A 195 32.10 39.08 32.53
N ALA A 196 31.81 39.83 31.46
CA ALA A 196 32.49 39.86 30.14
C ALA A 196 33.30 41.17 29.95
N PRO A 197 34.04 41.35 28.83
CA PRO A 197 33.63 42.39 27.85
C PRO A 197 33.91 42.02 26.36
N ALA A 198 33.74 42.99 25.43
CA ALA A 198 33.38 42.75 24.01
C ALA A 198 34.24 43.46 22.93
N ALA A 199 33.84 43.23 21.65
CA ALA A 199 34.00 44.05 20.42
C ALA A 199 35.21 43.83 19.47
N GLY A 200 34.95 43.79 18.14
CA GLY A 200 35.97 43.80 17.07
C GLY A 200 35.52 43.54 15.61
N ALA A 201 34.98 44.57 14.93
CA ALA A 201 34.81 44.86 13.48
C ALA A 201 35.05 43.83 12.32
N MET A 202 34.24 43.98 11.24
CA MET A 202 34.41 43.40 9.88
C MET A 202 35.52 44.08 9.04
N PRO A 203 35.91 43.55 7.86
CA PRO A 203 35.35 44.10 6.60
C PRO A 203 35.17 43.11 5.40
N ILE A 204 34.55 43.63 4.32
CA ILE A 204 34.12 42.97 3.05
C ILE A 204 35.13 43.24 1.90
N PRO A 205 35.24 42.38 0.87
CA PRO A 205 35.07 42.81 -0.55
C PRO A 205 34.25 41.78 -1.39
N VAL A 206 33.33 42.07 -2.31
CA VAL A 206 33.17 43.03 -3.44
C VAL A 206 33.93 42.67 -4.74
N ILE A 207 33.19 42.01 -5.66
CA ILE A 207 33.14 42.09 -7.15
C ILE A 207 34.43 41.87 -8.00
N GLY A 208 34.33 41.00 -9.03
CA GLY A 208 35.33 40.91 -10.11
C GLY A 208 35.09 39.90 -11.26
N THR A 209 34.14 40.19 -12.18
CA THR A 209 34.14 39.91 -13.65
C THR A 209 34.68 38.58 -14.25
N MET A 210 33.85 37.90 -15.06
CA MET A 210 34.30 37.00 -16.16
C MET A 210 34.90 37.80 -17.35
N PRO A 211 35.68 37.20 -18.29
CA PRO A 211 35.07 36.55 -19.46
C PRO A 211 35.80 35.31 -20.06
N GLN A 212 35.08 34.67 -20.98
CA GLN A 212 35.36 33.53 -21.89
C GLN A 212 36.79 33.39 -22.50
N MET A 213 37.25 32.16 -22.75
CA MET A 213 37.35 31.51 -24.10
C MET A 213 38.12 30.16 -24.09
N ALA A 214 37.84 29.30 -25.09
CA ALA A 214 38.43 27.97 -25.30
C ALA A 214 39.49 27.98 -26.45
N PRO A 215 39.86 26.86 -27.12
CA PRO A 215 40.61 25.68 -26.63
C PRO A 215 41.87 25.33 -27.47
N ALA A 216 42.78 24.53 -26.92
CA ALA A 216 43.77 23.68 -27.62
C ALA A 216 44.35 22.65 -26.61
N GLY A 217 44.79 21.43 -26.95
CA GLY A 217 45.12 20.84 -28.24
C GLY A 217 46.62 20.57 -28.37
N GLY A 218 47.11 19.37 -28.01
CA GLY A 218 48.55 19.04 -28.14
C GLY A 218 49.01 17.76 -27.43
N THR A 219 49.34 16.72 -28.20
CA THR A 219 49.93 15.44 -27.80
C THR A 219 51.40 15.54 -27.38
N MET A 220 51.93 14.54 -26.63
CA MET A 220 53.32 14.01 -26.77
C MET A 220 53.52 12.68 -26.01
N PRO A 221 54.58 11.86 -26.31
CA PRO A 221 54.41 10.41 -26.46
C PRO A 221 55.21 9.47 -25.51
N ILE A 222 54.91 8.18 -25.69
CA ILE A 222 55.56 6.95 -25.19
C ILE A 222 57.03 6.82 -25.65
N PRO A 223 57.88 6.13 -24.86
CA PRO A 223 58.84 5.17 -25.44
C PRO A 223 58.65 3.76 -24.85
N ALA A 224 58.93 2.74 -25.66
CA ALA A 224 58.75 1.33 -25.33
C ALA A 224 60.04 0.50 -25.56
N ILE A 225 59.94 -0.80 -25.22
CA ILE A 225 60.76 -1.97 -25.65
C ILE A 225 61.69 -2.57 -24.58
N GLY A 226 61.49 -3.88 -24.33
CA GLY A 226 62.42 -4.77 -23.62
C GLY A 226 61.72 -6.01 -23.05
N VAL A 227 61.82 -7.17 -23.74
CA VAL A 227 61.10 -8.42 -23.37
C VAL A 227 62.09 -9.55 -23.02
N ALA A 228 61.61 -10.53 -22.24
CA ALA A 228 62.08 -11.93 -22.12
C ALA A 228 62.93 -12.30 -20.85
N PRO A 229 62.98 -13.60 -20.41
CA PRO A 229 62.30 -13.98 -19.17
C PRO A 229 63.06 -15.00 -18.26
N THR A 230 62.34 -15.62 -17.30
CA THR A 230 62.53 -16.93 -16.62
C THR A 230 62.99 -17.02 -15.14
N ALA A 231 62.02 -17.48 -14.32
CA ALA A 231 62.05 -18.47 -13.22
C ALA A 231 63.29 -18.72 -12.33
N GLY A 232 63.06 -18.77 -11.00
CA GLY A 232 63.81 -19.67 -10.09
C GLY A 232 63.92 -19.30 -8.60
N ALA A 233 63.30 -20.10 -7.72
CA ALA A 233 63.63 -20.38 -6.30
C ALA A 233 63.44 -19.32 -5.17
N MET A 234 62.84 -19.80 -4.06
CA MET A 234 62.94 -19.32 -2.66
C MET A 234 63.62 -20.45 -1.82
N PRO A 235 63.78 -20.41 -0.45
CA PRO A 235 63.58 -19.38 0.60
C PRO A 235 64.89 -19.23 1.45
N PRO A 236 64.99 -19.15 2.83
CA PRO A 236 64.07 -18.70 3.91
C PRO A 236 64.66 -17.78 5.02
N GLY A 237 63.78 -17.09 5.78
CA GLY A 237 63.92 -16.81 7.23
C GLY A 237 64.58 -15.50 7.68
N MET A 238 64.18 -14.80 8.77
CA MET A 238 63.09 -14.94 9.79
C MET A 238 62.79 -13.52 10.37
N ILE A 239 61.54 -13.00 10.48
CA ILE A 239 60.56 -13.05 11.62
C ILE A 239 61.05 -12.31 12.90
N PRO A 240 60.25 -11.50 13.68
CA PRO A 240 58.79 -11.51 13.96
C PRO A 240 57.97 -10.17 13.82
N LEU A 241 56.65 -10.21 13.50
CA LEU A 241 55.40 -10.04 14.34
C LEU A 241 55.15 -8.64 14.97
N ALA A 242 53.93 -8.06 15.06
CA ALA A 242 52.51 -8.44 14.77
C ALA A 242 51.77 -7.25 14.06
N ASP A 243 50.49 -7.22 13.64
CA ASP A 243 49.22 -7.83 14.10
C ASP A 243 48.17 -7.86 12.93
N PRO A 244 47.16 -8.77 12.87
CA PRO A 244 46.36 -8.99 11.64
C PRO A 244 44.85 -8.70 11.75
N ASN A 245 44.20 -8.33 10.62
CA ASN A 245 42.99 -8.97 10.07
C ASN A 245 42.38 -8.20 8.87
N MET A 246 42.99 -8.37 7.69
CA MET A 246 42.28 -8.38 6.41
C MET A 246 42.72 -9.63 5.66
N ILE A 247 41.78 -10.50 5.27
CA ILE A 247 42.03 -11.53 4.24
C ILE A 247 40.83 -11.57 3.31
N ALA A 248 41.12 -11.44 2.01
CA ALA A 248 40.16 -11.42 0.92
C ALA A 248 39.74 -12.85 0.49
N ALA A 249 38.67 -12.91 -0.31
CA ALA A 249 38.12 -14.14 -0.86
C ALA A 249 39.08 -14.86 -1.84
N GLY A 250 39.01 -16.19 -1.86
CA GLY A 250 39.60 -17.04 -2.90
C GLY A 250 40.17 -18.36 -2.40
N GLY A 251 39.43 -19.48 -2.54
CA GLY A 251 39.98 -20.81 -2.20
C GLY A 251 38.98 -21.99 -2.14
N MET A 252 38.75 -22.62 -3.29
CA MET A 252 38.49 -24.07 -3.53
C MET A 252 37.86 -24.99 -2.46
N PHE A 253 36.87 -25.76 -2.91
CA PHE A 253 36.27 -26.94 -2.26
C PHE A 253 37.26 -28.08 -1.92
N ILE A 254 37.07 -28.73 -0.76
CA ILE A 254 37.40 -30.14 -0.48
C ILE A 254 36.24 -30.75 0.36
N PRO A 255 35.72 -31.96 0.04
CA PRO A 255 34.55 -32.54 0.72
C PRO A 255 34.90 -33.56 1.83
N GLY A 256 34.08 -33.63 2.90
CA GLY A 256 34.03 -34.81 3.77
C GLY A 256 33.63 -34.62 5.25
N SER A 257 32.31 -34.55 5.53
CA SER A 257 31.55 -35.07 6.71
C SER A 257 32.04 -34.92 8.17
N PRO A 258 31.12 -34.97 9.18
CA PRO A 258 29.74 -34.49 9.18
C PRO A 258 29.36 -33.71 10.47
N GLY A 259 28.56 -32.65 10.33
CA GLY A 259 27.91 -31.95 11.45
C GLY A 259 26.51 -31.51 11.03
N GLY A 260 25.49 -31.87 11.79
CA GLY A 260 24.10 -31.79 11.35
C GLY A 260 23.54 -30.36 11.30
N GLY A 261 23.00 -29.98 10.14
CA GLY A 261 22.12 -28.84 9.89
C GLY A 261 21.18 -29.23 8.73
N GLY A 262 19.93 -28.76 8.76
CA GLY A 262 18.87 -29.25 7.87
C GLY A 262 19.20 -29.15 6.38
N GLY A 263 18.93 -30.21 5.63
CA GLY A 263 19.21 -30.28 4.20
C GLY A 263 18.19 -29.52 3.35
N GLY A 264 18.50 -28.26 3.00
CA GLY A 264 18.01 -27.65 1.77
C GLY A 264 18.82 -28.20 0.58
N ILE A 265 18.13 -28.64 -0.48
CA ILE A 265 18.81 -29.12 -1.69
C ILE A 265 19.41 -27.92 -2.44
N MET A 266 20.67 -28.03 -2.85
CA MET A 266 21.43 -26.94 -3.47
C MET A 266 20.92 -26.61 -4.88
N MET A 267 19.97 -25.68 -5.00
CA MET A 267 19.48 -25.16 -6.30
C MET A 267 19.25 -23.64 -6.37
N PHE A 268 19.42 -22.90 -5.27
CA PHE A 268 19.19 -21.45 -5.24
C PHE A 268 20.41 -20.71 -4.69
N GLY A 269 20.84 -19.66 -5.39
CA GLY A 269 22.00 -18.85 -5.01
C GLY A 269 21.75 -18.04 -3.74
N GLY A 270 22.80 -17.81 -2.94
CA GLY A 270 22.67 -17.04 -1.69
C GLY A 270 22.20 -15.60 -1.96
N GLY A 271 21.42 -15.05 -1.02
CA GLY A 271 20.69 -13.78 -1.14
C GLY A 271 21.56 -12.50 -1.17
N ASN A 272 22.52 -12.44 -2.10
CA ASN A 272 23.35 -11.27 -2.38
C ASN A 272 22.72 -10.31 -3.41
N GLY A 273 21.56 -10.69 -3.99
CA GLY A 273 20.77 -9.86 -4.93
C GLY A 273 20.13 -8.63 -4.29
N ALA A 274 20.42 -8.37 -3.01
CA ALA A 274 19.92 -7.27 -2.20
C ALA A 274 20.90 -6.07 -2.16
N LEU A 275 21.40 -5.62 -3.31
CA LEU A 275 22.40 -4.54 -3.46
C LEU A 275 23.71 -4.78 -2.69
N SER A 276 24.15 -6.04 -2.56
CA SER A 276 25.50 -6.34 -2.09
C SER A 276 26.55 -5.94 -3.14
N TRP A 277 27.71 -5.47 -2.68
CA TRP A 277 28.84 -5.20 -3.59
C TRP A 277 29.58 -6.49 -3.93
N LEU A 278 29.62 -6.82 -5.23
CA LEU A 278 30.17 -8.08 -5.75
C LEU A 278 31.55 -7.89 -6.42
N GLY A 279 32.16 -6.71 -6.26
CA GLY A 279 33.31 -6.26 -7.04
C GLY A 279 32.91 -5.35 -8.20
N ASN A 280 33.84 -5.14 -9.14
CA ASN A 280 33.65 -4.30 -10.33
C ASN A 280 33.34 -5.12 -11.60
N GLU A 281 33.29 -6.45 -11.49
CA GLU A 281 33.10 -7.35 -12.63
C GLU A 281 31.61 -7.50 -12.95
N VAL A 282 31.19 -6.98 -14.11
CA VAL A 282 29.81 -7.05 -14.61
C VAL A 282 29.22 -8.47 -14.54
N ALA A 283 30.02 -9.48 -14.89
CA ALA A 283 29.62 -10.89 -14.87
C ALA A 283 29.20 -11.42 -13.48
N ALA A 284 29.57 -10.74 -12.38
CA ALA A 284 29.07 -11.07 -11.04
C ALA A 284 27.65 -10.54 -10.81
N TYR A 285 27.30 -9.40 -11.41
CA TYR A 285 25.96 -8.80 -11.33
C TYR A 285 25.00 -9.47 -12.32
N GLU A 286 25.46 -9.88 -13.51
CA GLU A 286 24.67 -10.67 -14.47
C GLU A 286 24.22 -12.04 -13.93
N GLN A 287 24.85 -12.56 -12.87
CA GLN A 287 24.41 -13.77 -12.16
C GLN A 287 23.33 -13.48 -11.11
N MET A 288 23.17 -12.22 -10.70
CA MET A 288 22.38 -11.77 -9.56
C MET A 288 21.31 -10.74 -9.94
N TYR A 289 21.24 -10.32 -11.21
CA TYR A 289 20.32 -9.35 -11.78
C TYR A 289 19.99 -9.66 -13.25
N GLU A 290 18.73 -9.53 -13.65
CA GLU A 290 18.32 -9.60 -15.06
C GLU A 290 18.01 -8.19 -15.60
N LEU A 291 18.74 -7.77 -16.62
CA LEU A 291 18.51 -6.51 -17.33
C LEU A 291 17.35 -6.67 -18.33
N LYS A 292 16.20 -6.02 -18.10
CA LYS A 292 15.11 -6.00 -19.10
C LYS A 292 15.34 -4.94 -20.17
N THR A 293 15.72 -3.73 -19.78
CA THR A 293 15.81 -2.58 -20.69
C THR A 293 16.97 -1.65 -20.36
N ALA A 294 17.70 -1.22 -21.39
CA ALA A 294 18.83 -0.30 -21.29
C ALA A 294 18.82 0.74 -22.41
N LYS A 295 18.98 2.02 -22.03
CA LYS A 295 19.20 3.16 -22.93
C LYS A 295 20.59 3.81 -22.75
N THR A 296 21.53 3.07 -22.18
CA THR A 296 22.93 3.46 -21.93
C THR A 296 23.88 2.39 -22.48
N SER A 297 25.09 2.78 -22.88
CA SER A 297 26.16 1.83 -23.25
C SER A 297 26.79 1.12 -22.04
N ASP A 298 26.50 1.59 -20.83
CA ASP A 298 26.93 0.99 -19.57
C ASP A 298 25.71 0.89 -18.61
N PRO A 299 24.87 -0.17 -18.75
CA PRO A 299 23.71 -0.38 -17.88
C PRO A 299 24.10 -0.91 -16.50
N TRP A 300 25.29 -1.50 -16.37
CA TRP A 300 25.74 -2.18 -15.16
C TRP A 300 26.54 -1.25 -14.24
N GLY A 301 27.33 -0.32 -14.78
CA GLY A 301 28.21 0.56 -14.01
C GLY A 301 27.48 1.39 -12.94
N ASN A 302 26.25 1.83 -13.22
CA ASN A 302 25.43 2.56 -12.24
C ASN A 302 25.00 1.67 -11.06
N LEU A 303 24.60 0.42 -11.31
CA LEU A 303 24.26 -0.55 -10.26
C LEU A 303 25.50 -0.93 -9.44
N ILE A 304 26.63 -1.19 -10.11
CA ILE A 304 27.92 -1.50 -9.48
C ILE A 304 28.35 -0.34 -8.56
N LYS A 305 28.28 0.90 -9.05
CA LYS A 305 28.61 2.12 -8.30
C LYS A 305 27.66 2.33 -7.12
N ALA A 306 26.36 2.08 -7.28
CA ALA A 306 25.39 2.15 -6.21
C ALA A 306 25.70 1.14 -5.09
N CYS A 307 25.98 -0.12 -5.45
CA CYS A 307 26.43 -1.14 -4.50
C CYS A 307 27.75 -0.75 -3.82
N ASP A 308 28.76 -0.28 -4.56
CA ASP A 308 30.06 0.12 -4.01
C ASP A 308 29.92 1.25 -2.98
N ILE A 309 29.27 2.36 -3.36
CA ILE A 309 29.04 3.50 -2.45
C ILE A 309 28.23 3.07 -1.23
N LEU A 310 27.14 2.31 -1.42
CA LEU A 310 26.33 1.83 -0.31
C LEU A 310 27.16 0.99 0.67
N ASN A 311 27.88 -0.03 0.18
CA ASN A 311 28.54 -1.04 1.02
C ASN A 311 29.87 -0.58 1.61
N ASN A 312 30.68 0.17 0.85
CA ASN A 312 32.08 0.45 1.20
C ASN A 312 32.31 1.86 1.77
N THR A 313 31.36 2.80 1.65
CA THR A 313 31.48 4.12 2.27
C THR A 313 31.33 4.01 3.79
N PRO A 314 32.22 4.58 4.63
CA PRO A 314 32.06 4.61 6.08
C PRO A 314 30.71 5.22 6.52
N ILE A 315 30.09 4.69 7.58
CA ILE A 315 28.73 5.07 7.99
C ILE A 315 28.60 6.57 8.32
N GLU A 316 29.67 7.18 8.83
CA GLU A 316 29.74 8.60 9.12
C GLU A 316 29.84 9.51 7.88
N GLN A 317 30.25 8.95 6.72
CA GLN A 317 30.35 9.65 5.43
C GLN A 317 29.19 9.30 4.48
N LEU A 318 28.56 8.13 4.69
CA LEU A 318 27.45 7.64 3.87
C LEU A 318 26.34 8.69 3.62
N PRO A 319 25.91 9.52 4.60
CA PRO A 319 24.85 10.50 4.39
C PRO A 319 25.16 11.55 3.32
N GLU A 320 26.44 11.87 3.10
CA GLU A 320 26.87 12.92 2.16
C GLU A 320 26.93 12.42 0.71
N VAL A 321 27.07 11.10 0.50
CA VAL A 321 27.36 10.52 -0.83
C VAL A 321 26.33 9.52 -1.32
N VAL A 322 25.58 8.83 -0.45
CA VAL A 322 24.63 7.79 -0.87
C VAL A 322 23.48 8.36 -1.71
N GLY A 323 23.06 9.59 -1.43
CA GLY A 323 22.07 10.33 -2.22
C GLY A 323 22.53 10.69 -3.65
N THR A 324 23.79 10.46 -4.01
CA THR A 324 24.29 10.63 -5.39
C THR A 324 24.09 9.40 -6.28
N VAL A 325 23.56 8.31 -5.72
CA VAL A 325 23.34 7.03 -6.42
C VAL A 325 22.08 6.27 -5.98
N LEU A 326 21.55 6.48 -4.78
CA LEU A 326 20.28 5.92 -4.33
C LEU A 326 19.27 7.03 -4.07
N ALA A 327 18.02 6.80 -4.47
CA ALA A 327 16.88 7.61 -4.03
C ALA A 327 16.52 7.24 -2.58
N VAL A 328 17.30 7.74 -1.62
CA VAL A 328 17.30 7.29 -0.21
C VAL A 328 15.89 7.24 0.37
N ASP A 329 15.10 8.29 0.18
CA ASP A 329 13.76 8.36 0.74
C ASP A 329 12.84 7.27 0.19
N ARG A 330 12.86 7.03 -1.13
CA ARG A 330 12.11 5.94 -1.77
C ARG A 330 12.55 4.56 -1.27
N TRP A 331 13.84 4.36 -1.02
CA TRP A 331 14.34 3.13 -0.39
C TRP A 331 13.85 2.96 1.04
N LEU A 332 13.72 4.03 1.82
CA LEU A 332 13.14 3.96 3.16
C LEU A 332 11.62 3.70 3.13
N TRP A 333 10.88 4.26 2.16
CA TRP A 333 9.47 3.93 1.93
C TRP A 333 9.27 2.47 1.57
N PHE A 334 10.04 1.98 0.59
CA PHE A 334 10.03 0.59 0.16
C PHE A 334 10.25 -0.35 1.36
N LEU A 335 11.37 -0.18 2.10
CA LEU A 335 11.64 -0.99 3.30
C LEU A 335 10.51 -0.94 4.34
N ALA A 336 9.84 0.20 4.50
CA ALA A 336 8.75 0.35 5.46
C ALA A 336 7.48 -0.40 5.00
N ILE A 337 7.19 -0.42 3.69
CA ILE A 337 6.08 -1.16 3.08
C ILE A 337 6.32 -2.67 3.21
N GLU A 338 7.49 -3.15 2.75
CA GLU A 338 7.91 -4.57 2.86
C GLU A 338 7.77 -5.08 4.30
N ASN A 339 8.20 -4.26 5.27
CA ASN A 339 8.15 -4.65 6.68
C ASN A 339 6.74 -4.62 7.27
N ILE A 340 5.93 -3.61 6.95
CA ILE A 340 4.61 -3.43 7.57
C ILE A 340 3.64 -4.54 7.14
N PHE A 341 3.61 -4.87 5.86
CA PHE A 341 2.78 -5.95 5.32
C PHE A 341 3.43 -7.34 5.42
N THR A 342 4.62 -7.40 6.06
CA THR A 342 5.39 -8.61 6.37
C THR A 342 5.58 -9.49 5.13
N ASP A 343 6.19 -8.92 4.11
CA ASP A 343 6.48 -9.63 2.86
C ASP A 343 7.59 -10.66 3.06
N GLU A 344 7.25 -11.94 2.87
CA GLU A 344 8.15 -13.06 3.08
C GLU A 344 9.06 -13.41 1.88
N ASP A 345 8.85 -12.88 0.67
CA ASP A 345 9.72 -13.09 -0.51
C ASP A 345 10.64 -11.89 -0.82
N SER A 346 10.25 -10.72 -0.31
CA SER A 346 10.89 -9.41 -0.50
C SER A 346 12.42 -9.32 -0.33
N TYR A 347 12.89 -8.11 -0.63
CA TYR A 347 14.21 -7.62 -0.27
C TYR A 347 14.60 -7.96 1.19
N LEU A 348 13.68 -7.90 2.16
CA LEU A 348 14.00 -8.08 3.58
C LEU A 348 14.43 -9.53 3.89
N THR A 349 13.62 -10.48 3.45
CA THR A 349 13.73 -11.90 3.80
C THR A 349 14.65 -12.66 2.86
N LYS A 350 14.32 -12.75 1.57
CA LYS A 350 15.11 -13.52 0.58
C LYS A 350 16.11 -12.62 -0.16
N GLY A 351 15.82 -11.33 -0.26
CA GLY A 351 16.66 -10.35 -0.96
C GLY A 351 16.29 -10.22 -2.43
N TRP A 352 15.06 -10.61 -2.76
CA TRP A 352 14.50 -10.79 -4.10
C TRP A 352 13.22 -9.96 -4.24
N ASP A 353 12.49 -10.15 -5.33
CA ASP A 353 11.13 -9.63 -5.56
C ASP A 353 11.03 -8.11 -5.39
N TYR A 354 11.98 -7.46 -6.06
CA TYR A 354 11.96 -6.04 -6.33
C TYR A 354 12.63 -5.76 -7.67
N GLN A 355 12.30 -4.61 -8.23
CA GLN A 355 12.88 -4.09 -9.46
C GLN A 355 13.73 -2.86 -9.17
N ILE A 356 14.67 -2.57 -10.05
CA ILE A 356 15.49 -1.36 -9.98
C ILE A 356 15.21 -0.49 -11.20
N TYR A 357 14.80 0.75 -10.95
CA TYR A 357 14.74 1.81 -11.96
C TYR A 357 15.94 2.75 -11.78
N TYR A 358 16.65 3.08 -12.87
CA TYR A 358 17.69 4.11 -12.87
C TYR A 358 17.14 5.39 -13.51
N GLU A 359 17.04 6.46 -12.72
CA GLU A 359 16.55 7.78 -13.13
C GLU A 359 17.72 8.62 -13.68
N PRO A 360 17.83 8.83 -15.00
CA PRO A 360 18.98 9.52 -15.59
C PRO A 360 19.05 11.01 -15.21
N GLU A 361 17.94 11.62 -14.82
CA GLU A 361 17.84 13.03 -14.42
C GLU A 361 18.51 13.31 -13.06
N THR A 362 18.48 12.35 -12.14
CA THR A 362 19.11 12.46 -10.81
C THR A 362 20.38 11.62 -10.68
N GLY A 363 20.55 10.60 -11.52
CA GLY A 363 21.60 9.59 -11.40
C GLY A 363 21.35 8.58 -10.28
N GLN A 364 20.12 8.51 -9.76
CA GLN A 364 19.74 7.65 -8.65
C GLN A 364 19.10 6.33 -9.12
N ILE A 365 19.29 5.27 -8.34
CA ILE A 365 18.49 4.05 -8.42
C ILE A 365 17.33 4.09 -7.42
N HIS A 366 16.14 3.72 -7.91
CA HIS A 366 14.89 3.63 -7.17
C HIS A 366 14.44 2.17 -7.11
N PRO A 367 13.86 1.71 -5.99
CA PRO A 367 13.17 0.43 -5.94
C PRO A 367 11.78 0.56 -6.58
N LEU A 368 11.30 -0.54 -7.15
CA LEU A 368 9.87 -0.80 -7.37
C LEU A 368 9.55 -2.15 -6.72
N GLU A 369 8.40 -2.27 -6.07
CA GLU A 369 7.90 -3.55 -5.55
C GLU A 369 7.60 -4.52 -6.70
N HIS A 370 7.67 -5.82 -6.40
CA HIS A 370 7.28 -6.89 -7.31
C HIS A 370 6.84 -8.12 -6.52
N ASP A 371 5.85 -8.84 -7.04
CA ASP A 371 5.42 -10.16 -6.55
C ASP A 371 5.12 -10.23 -5.03
N GLY A 372 4.53 -9.17 -4.45
CA GLY A 372 4.18 -9.09 -3.03
C GLY A 372 3.04 -10.02 -2.55
N ASN A 373 2.97 -11.24 -3.07
CA ASN A 373 1.92 -12.22 -2.78
C ASN A 373 2.18 -13.04 -1.50
N GLU A 374 3.38 -13.00 -0.90
CA GLU A 374 3.68 -13.64 0.39
C GLU A 374 3.55 -12.65 1.57
N THR A 375 2.46 -11.85 1.58
CA THR A 375 2.18 -10.80 2.57
C THR A 375 1.03 -11.14 3.53
N PHE A 376 0.82 -10.30 4.56
CA PHE A 376 -0.27 -10.38 5.56
C PHE A 376 -0.31 -11.67 6.40
N ASN A 377 0.84 -12.31 6.65
CA ASN A 377 0.88 -13.59 7.35
C ASN A 377 0.66 -13.45 8.87
N LEU A 378 -0.35 -14.14 9.41
CA LEU A 378 -0.67 -14.14 10.84
C LEU A 378 0.49 -14.57 11.76
N ARG A 379 1.46 -15.33 11.27
CA ARG A 379 2.65 -15.72 12.06
C ARG A 379 3.64 -14.55 12.26
N ASP A 380 3.64 -13.57 11.37
CA ASP A 380 4.63 -12.49 11.28
C ASP A 380 4.13 -11.14 11.82
N VAL A 381 2.93 -11.12 12.41
CA VAL A 381 2.37 -9.98 13.16
C VAL A 381 3.39 -9.27 14.06
N ASN A 382 4.28 -10.03 14.72
CA ASN A 382 5.29 -9.53 15.65
C ASN A 382 6.69 -9.36 15.01
N LEU A 383 6.81 -9.37 13.68
CA LEU A 383 8.07 -9.16 12.96
C LEU A 383 8.68 -7.81 13.34
N SER A 384 9.97 -7.79 13.68
CA SER A 384 10.66 -6.56 14.06
C SER A 384 10.53 -5.49 12.97
N PRO A 385 10.24 -4.22 13.31
CA PRO A 385 10.31 -3.11 12.35
C PRO A 385 11.74 -2.87 11.82
N PHE A 386 12.74 -3.58 12.34
CA PHE A 386 14.13 -3.53 11.93
C PHE A 386 14.67 -4.89 11.51
N GLU A 387 13.81 -5.76 10.97
CA GLU A 387 14.27 -7.05 10.43
C GLU A 387 15.37 -6.82 9.38
N GLY A 388 16.44 -7.60 9.44
CA GLY A 388 17.62 -7.39 8.60
C GLY A 388 18.55 -6.22 8.98
N GLU A 389 18.27 -5.37 9.99
CA GLU A 389 19.14 -4.21 10.34
C GLU A 389 20.59 -4.62 10.69
N LYS A 390 20.82 -5.89 11.08
CA LYS A 390 22.13 -6.45 11.44
C LYS A 390 22.71 -7.37 10.35
N SER A 391 22.02 -7.50 9.21
CA SER A 391 22.42 -8.39 8.14
C SER A 391 23.37 -7.70 7.15
N ALA A 392 24.56 -8.26 7.01
CA ALA A 392 25.54 -7.83 6.01
C ALA A 392 25.09 -8.12 4.57
N SER A 393 24.18 -9.09 4.36
CA SER A 393 23.56 -9.35 3.06
C SER A 393 22.30 -8.51 2.79
N ARG A 394 21.97 -7.56 3.67
CA ARG A 394 20.87 -6.60 3.49
C ARG A 394 21.38 -5.15 3.62
N PRO A 395 22.39 -4.73 2.84
CA PRO A 395 23.09 -3.46 3.01
C PRO A 395 22.21 -2.22 2.94
N VAL A 396 21.06 -2.22 2.25
CA VAL A 396 20.15 -1.06 2.25
C VAL A 396 19.63 -0.81 3.67
N ILE A 397 18.92 -1.76 4.27
CA ILE A 397 18.38 -1.60 5.63
C ILE A 397 19.48 -1.54 6.69
N SER A 398 20.52 -2.39 6.61
CA SER A 398 21.54 -2.43 7.67
C SER A 398 22.47 -1.21 7.67
N ARG A 399 22.70 -0.56 6.52
CA ARG A 399 23.57 0.63 6.44
C ARG A 399 22.80 1.94 6.47
N LEU A 400 21.60 2.01 5.89
CA LEU A 400 20.77 3.21 6.04
C LEU A 400 20.26 3.35 7.48
N LEU A 401 19.76 2.29 8.14
CA LEU A 401 19.28 2.41 9.53
C LEU A 401 20.41 2.54 10.57
N ALA A 402 21.67 2.31 10.19
CA ALA A 402 22.84 2.66 11.00
C ALA A 402 23.13 4.18 11.01
N VAL A 403 22.58 4.94 10.07
CA VAL A 403 22.63 6.41 10.06
C VAL A 403 21.43 6.95 10.85
N PRO A 404 21.62 7.68 11.98
CA PRO A 404 20.52 8.09 12.85
C PRO A 404 19.41 8.89 12.14
N GLN A 405 19.76 9.83 11.26
CA GLN A 405 18.78 10.63 10.52
C GLN A 405 17.93 9.81 9.53
N PHE A 406 18.51 8.76 8.92
CA PHE A 406 17.76 7.87 8.03
C PHE A 406 16.90 6.89 8.82
N ARG A 407 17.34 6.43 10.01
CA ARG A 407 16.49 5.67 10.94
C ARG A 407 15.26 6.47 11.38
N GLN A 408 15.41 7.76 11.67
CA GLN A 408 14.27 8.60 12.06
C GLN A 408 13.31 8.90 10.92
N ARG A 409 13.83 9.08 9.70
CA ARG A 409 13.02 9.19 8.47
C ARG A 409 12.23 7.90 8.21
N TYR A 410 12.86 6.74 8.28
CA TYR A 410 12.21 5.43 8.21
C TYR A 410 11.09 5.25 9.26
N LEU A 411 11.34 5.63 10.51
CA LEU A 411 10.33 5.57 11.58
C LEU A 411 9.16 6.55 11.35
N ALA A 412 9.39 7.69 10.72
CA ALA A 412 8.33 8.62 10.32
C ALA A 412 7.47 8.06 9.17
N HIS A 413 8.10 7.37 8.21
CA HIS A 413 7.41 6.67 7.12
C HIS A 413 6.56 5.52 7.67
N ILE A 414 7.09 4.71 8.60
CA ILE A 414 6.33 3.69 9.33
C ILE A 414 5.11 4.30 10.05
N ARG A 415 5.29 5.38 10.83
CA ARG A 415 4.16 6.07 11.48
C ARG A 415 3.11 6.52 10.48
N THR A 416 3.53 7.07 9.35
CA THR A 416 2.63 7.51 8.26
C THR A 416 1.84 6.35 7.65
N ILE A 417 2.47 5.21 7.37
CA ILE A 417 1.76 4.01 6.84
C ILE A 417 0.80 3.46 7.89
N ILE A 418 1.18 3.48 9.17
CA ILE A 418 0.27 3.09 10.26
C ILE A 418 -0.95 4.01 10.25
N ASP A 419 -0.76 5.32 10.32
CA ASP A 419 -1.87 6.26 10.47
C ASP A 419 -2.76 6.39 9.23
N GLU A 420 -2.19 6.28 8.02
CA GLU A 420 -2.93 6.45 6.75
C GLU A 420 -3.45 5.15 6.13
N TRP A 421 -2.89 3.98 6.45
CA TRP A 421 -3.17 2.72 5.73
C TRP A 421 -3.39 1.48 6.59
N LEU A 422 -2.58 1.23 7.62
CA LEU A 422 -2.66 0.00 8.42
C LEU A 422 -3.81 0.04 9.45
N ASP A 423 -5.02 0.36 9.01
CA ASP A 423 -6.24 0.29 9.80
C ASP A 423 -7.28 -0.55 9.06
N TRP A 424 -8.00 -1.41 9.79
CA TRP A 424 -9.06 -2.23 9.23
C TRP A 424 -10.20 -1.37 8.66
N GLN A 425 -10.49 -0.21 9.25
CA GLN A 425 -11.50 0.71 8.72
C GLN A 425 -11.15 1.27 7.33
N ILE A 426 -9.85 1.30 6.98
CA ILE A 426 -9.34 1.82 5.71
C ILE A 426 -9.17 0.68 4.68
N LEU A 427 -8.69 -0.49 5.12
CA LEU A 427 -8.42 -1.63 4.24
C LEU A 427 -9.62 -2.54 3.98
N ALA A 428 -10.54 -2.71 4.93
CA ALA A 428 -11.69 -3.61 4.76
C ALA A 428 -12.55 -3.31 3.52
N PRO A 429 -12.90 -2.04 3.18
CA PRO A 429 -13.68 -1.75 1.98
C PRO A 429 -12.96 -2.16 0.69
N LYS A 430 -11.62 -2.05 0.65
CA LYS A 430 -10.80 -2.44 -0.51
C LYS A 430 -10.71 -3.96 -0.63
N ILE A 431 -10.47 -4.64 0.49
CA ILE A 431 -10.40 -6.11 0.56
C ILE A 431 -11.75 -6.73 0.18
N GLU A 432 -12.87 -6.18 0.68
CA GLU A 432 -14.20 -6.69 0.33
C GLU A 432 -14.55 -6.41 -1.14
N ALA A 433 -14.14 -5.27 -1.71
CA ALA A 433 -14.31 -5.02 -3.15
C ALA A 433 -13.59 -6.06 -4.01
N TYR A 434 -12.33 -6.40 -3.70
CA TYR A 434 -11.61 -7.46 -4.40
C TYR A 434 -12.24 -8.85 -4.17
N ARG A 435 -12.64 -9.16 -2.93
CA ARG A 435 -13.31 -10.43 -2.61
C ARG A 435 -14.61 -10.58 -3.38
N ALA A 436 -15.47 -9.56 -3.39
CA ALA A 436 -16.74 -9.55 -4.12
C ALA A 436 -16.54 -9.69 -5.63
N LEU A 437 -15.51 -9.04 -6.19
CA LEU A 437 -15.16 -9.13 -7.62
C LEU A 437 -14.81 -10.56 -8.06
N ILE A 438 -14.11 -11.33 -7.22
CA ILE A 438 -13.59 -12.66 -7.61
C ILE A 438 -14.32 -13.85 -6.99
N ALA A 439 -15.22 -13.66 -6.03
CA ALA A 439 -15.78 -14.74 -5.21
C ALA A 439 -16.48 -15.84 -6.02
N ASP A 440 -17.29 -15.49 -7.02
CA ASP A 440 -18.01 -16.49 -7.82
C ASP A 440 -17.09 -17.25 -8.78
N GLU A 441 -16.14 -16.57 -9.41
CA GLU A 441 -15.11 -17.20 -10.25
C GLU A 441 -14.22 -18.14 -9.41
N VAL A 442 -13.79 -17.71 -8.21
CA VAL A 442 -13.05 -18.56 -7.27
C VAL A 442 -13.86 -19.78 -6.85
N ARG A 443 -15.19 -19.69 -6.73
CA ARG A 443 -16.05 -20.85 -6.43
C ARG A 443 -16.15 -21.81 -7.62
N LEU A 444 -16.28 -21.29 -8.84
CA LEU A 444 -16.37 -22.05 -10.09
C LEU A 444 -15.04 -22.70 -10.53
N ASP A 445 -13.90 -22.11 -10.19
CA ASP A 445 -12.59 -22.59 -10.65
C ASP A 445 -12.30 -24.04 -10.23
N THR A 446 -12.05 -24.91 -11.21
CA THR A 446 -11.74 -26.33 -10.99
C THR A 446 -10.25 -26.59 -10.70
N LYS A 447 -9.40 -25.55 -10.74
CA LYS A 447 -7.94 -25.61 -10.55
C LYS A 447 -7.41 -24.70 -9.43
N LYS A 448 -8.28 -24.29 -8.49
CA LYS A 448 -7.94 -23.44 -7.34
C LYS A 448 -6.86 -24.04 -6.44
N LEU A 449 -5.92 -23.20 -5.99
CA LEU A 449 -4.87 -23.55 -5.01
C LEU A 449 -5.41 -23.73 -3.58
N TYR A 450 -6.46 -22.98 -3.23
CA TYR A 450 -7.11 -22.97 -1.92
C TYR A 450 -8.57 -23.38 -2.05
N SER A 451 -9.13 -24.01 -1.01
CA SER A 451 -10.56 -24.34 -0.98
C SER A 451 -11.42 -23.09 -0.79
N ASN A 452 -12.69 -23.14 -1.23
CA ASN A 452 -13.64 -22.04 -1.00
C ASN A 452 -13.73 -21.66 0.49
N ALA A 453 -13.66 -22.63 1.41
CA ALA A 453 -13.67 -22.37 2.85
C ALA A 453 -12.45 -21.57 3.34
N GLN A 454 -11.27 -21.76 2.73
CA GLN A 454 -10.07 -20.97 3.03
C GLN A 454 -10.17 -19.56 2.42
N PHE A 455 -10.74 -19.44 1.22
CA PHE A 455 -11.03 -18.13 0.62
C PHE A 455 -12.00 -17.30 1.46
N GLU A 456 -13.08 -17.88 1.97
CA GLU A 456 -14.01 -17.15 2.85
C GLU A 456 -13.39 -16.82 4.22
N ALA A 457 -12.51 -17.70 4.75
CA ALA A 457 -11.82 -17.46 6.02
C ALA A 457 -10.74 -16.37 5.92
N SER A 458 -10.09 -16.20 4.76
CA SER A 458 -8.97 -15.26 4.59
C SER A 458 -9.35 -13.81 4.90
N PHE A 459 -10.61 -13.42 4.71
CA PHE A 459 -11.11 -12.10 5.10
C PHE A 459 -10.94 -11.83 6.61
N THR A 460 -11.23 -12.82 7.45
CA THR A 460 -11.04 -12.75 8.90
C THR A 460 -9.57 -12.85 9.29
N ASP A 461 -8.76 -13.61 8.54
CA ASP A 461 -7.31 -13.69 8.78
C ASP A 461 -6.62 -12.35 8.45
N LEU A 462 -7.02 -11.68 7.37
CA LEU A 462 -6.58 -10.32 7.02
C LEU A 462 -6.98 -9.29 8.09
N GLU A 463 -8.23 -9.35 8.58
CA GLU A 463 -8.70 -8.50 9.69
C GLU A 463 -7.83 -8.67 10.94
N ASN A 464 -7.58 -9.92 11.32
CA ASN A 464 -6.76 -10.27 12.47
C ASN A 464 -5.30 -9.83 12.28
N PHE A 465 -4.72 -10.02 11.09
CA PHE A 465 -3.37 -9.55 10.79
C PHE A 465 -3.29 -8.03 10.94
N ILE A 466 -4.14 -7.27 10.24
CA ILE A 466 -4.08 -5.80 10.20
C ILE A 466 -4.23 -5.23 11.62
N LYS A 467 -5.21 -5.70 12.40
CA LYS A 467 -5.45 -5.24 13.78
C LYS A 467 -4.27 -5.56 14.70
N ASN A 468 -3.76 -6.80 14.66
CA ASN A 468 -2.68 -7.21 15.56
C ASN A 468 -1.33 -6.59 15.15
N ARG A 469 -1.05 -6.46 13.85
CA ARG A 469 0.15 -5.81 13.30
C ARG A 469 0.17 -4.32 13.66
N ARG A 470 -0.96 -3.62 13.48
CA ARG A 470 -1.15 -2.23 13.95
C ARG A 470 -0.89 -2.12 15.45
N HIS A 471 -1.48 -3.01 16.25
CA HIS A 471 -1.31 -3.00 17.71
C HIS A 471 0.14 -3.23 18.13
N TYR A 472 0.85 -4.19 17.51
CA TYR A 472 2.27 -4.45 17.76
C TYR A 472 3.13 -3.21 17.45
N LEU A 473 2.98 -2.62 16.26
CA LEU A 473 3.79 -1.47 15.84
C LEU A 473 3.50 -0.21 16.67
N LEU A 474 2.24 0.07 17.02
CA LEU A 474 1.88 1.20 17.89
C LEU A 474 2.44 1.08 19.32
N ASN A 475 2.76 -0.13 19.79
CA ASN A 475 3.36 -0.36 21.11
C ASN A 475 4.90 -0.47 21.08
N HIS A 476 5.51 -0.50 19.89
CA HIS A 476 6.95 -0.66 19.72
C HIS A 476 7.73 0.59 20.18
N GLU A 477 8.78 0.39 20.98
CA GLU A 477 9.47 1.45 21.74
C GLU A 477 9.98 2.64 20.92
N GLU A 478 10.48 2.41 19.70
CA GLU A 478 10.97 3.50 18.82
C GLU A 478 9.88 4.13 17.94
N ILE A 479 8.76 3.42 17.70
CA ILE A 479 7.67 3.90 16.83
C ILE A 479 6.75 4.82 17.63
N LYS A 480 6.38 4.40 18.86
CA LYS A 480 5.46 5.09 19.76
C LYS A 480 5.97 6.41 20.36
N ARG A 481 7.21 6.80 20.05
CA ARG A 481 7.77 8.08 20.52
C ARG A 481 6.99 9.25 19.95
N SER A 482 6.67 10.23 20.80
CA SER A 482 6.02 11.47 20.41
C SER A 482 6.89 12.24 19.41
N ALA A 483 6.51 12.23 18.15
CA ALA A 483 7.12 13.06 17.11
C ALA A 483 6.61 14.51 17.21
N PRO A 484 7.35 15.50 16.69
CA PRO A 484 6.84 16.84 16.49
C PRO A 484 5.56 16.84 15.64
N ARG A 485 4.66 17.77 15.90
CA ARG A 485 3.45 17.98 15.09
C ARG A 485 3.62 19.26 14.28
N ILE A 486 3.67 19.13 12.95
CA ILE A 486 3.61 20.24 12.01
C ILE A 486 2.13 20.42 11.65
N SER A 487 1.52 21.49 12.16
CA SER A 487 0.05 21.67 12.13
C SER A 487 -0.45 22.47 10.93
N SER A 488 0.39 23.34 10.36
CA SER A 488 0.12 24.09 9.14
C SER A 488 1.43 24.50 8.47
N VAL A 489 1.40 24.67 7.14
CA VAL A 489 2.48 25.28 6.35
C VAL A 489 1.85 26.27 5.37
N THR A 490 2.38 27.48 5.33
CA THR A 490 1.79 28.64 4.65
C THR A 490 2.84 29.46 3.89
N ARG A 491 2.38 30.30 2.96
CA ARG A 491 3.22 31.17 2.10
C ARG A 491 2.88 32.65 2.35
N PRO A 492 3.26 33.23 3.50
CA PRO A 492 2.83 34.57 3.90
C PRO A 492 3.41 35.67 3.01
N GLY A 493 2.61 36.72 2.76
CA GLY A 493 3.00 37.87 1.93
C GLY A 493 2.68 37.75 0.45
N MET A 494 2.13 36.61 0.02
CA MET A 494 1.51 36.47 -1.30
C MET A 494 0.08 37.06 -1.25
N PRO A 495 -0.34 37.91 -2.21
CA PRO A 495 -1.69 38.45 -2.26
C PRO A 495 -2.69 37.32 -2.53
N GLU A 496 -3.49 36.96 -1.52
CA GLU A 496 -4.33 35.75 -1.47
C GLU A 496 -3.54 34.43 -1.39
N GLU A 497 -4.10 33.44 -0.66
CA GLU A 497 -3.49 32.11 -0.48
C GLU A 497 -3.40 31.38 -1.83
N GLY A 498 -2.25 31.53 -2.49
CA GLY A 498 -1.91 30.75 -3.68
C GLY A 498 -1.37 31.55 -4.85
N SER A 499 -1.43 32.89 -4.85
CA SER A 499 -0.86 33.67 -5.95
C SER A 499 0.61 33.31 -6.19
N ALA A 500 0.97 33.20 -7.46
CA ALA A 500 2.26 32.67 -7.84
C ALA A 500 3.41 33.69 -7.65
N PRO A 501 4.60 33.23 -7.24
CA PRO A 501 5.81 34.07 -7.22
C PRO A 501 6.19 34.55 -8.61
N LYS A 502 6.72 35.78 -8.68
CA LYS A 502 7.31 36.33 -9.91
C LYS A 502 8.76 35.83 -10.11
N PRO A 503 9.30 35.89 -11.34
CA PRO A 503 10.66 35.45 -11.60
C PRO A 503 11.63 36.35 -10.84
N GLY A 504 12.58 35.76 -10.11
CA GLY A 504 13.48 36.52 -9.25
C GLY A 504 12.92 36.95 -7.89
N GLN A 505 11.70 36.54 -7.53
CA GLN A 505 11.13 36.72 -6.19
C GLN A 505 11.48 35.52 -5.29
N ALA A 506 12.03 35.77 -4.10
CA ALA A 506 12.19 34.76 -3.06
C ALA A 506 10.85 34.48 -2.37
N VAL A 507 10.66 33.25 -1.88
CA VAL A 507 9.38 32.78 -1.34
C VAL A 507 9.53 32.39 0.12
N ARG A 508 8.90 33.15 1.01
CA ARG A 508 8.82 32.81 2.43
C ARG A 508 7.84 31.66 2.65
N ILE A 509 8.28 30.67 3.41
CA ILE A 509 7.48 29.58 3.93
C ILE A 509 7.44 29.72 5.45
N THR A 510 6.26 29.58 6.04
CA THR A 510 6.10 29.50 7.50
C THR A 510 5.40 28.21 7.90
N ALA A 511 5.81 27.61 9.02
CA ALA A 511 5.29 26.34 9.52
C ALA A 511 4.99 26.42 11.02
N GLN A 512 3.76 26.10 11.44
CA GLN A 512 3.40 26.05 12.86
C GLN A 512 3.77 24.66 13.41
N VAL A 513 4.81 24.60 14.23
CA VAL A 513 5.39 23.34 14.75
C VAL A 513 5.35 23.32 16.27
N GLU A 514 4.89 22.21 16.82
CA GLU A 514 4.90 21.93 18.26
C GLU A 514 5.57 20.57 18.55
N GLY A 515 6.10 20.37 19.75
CA GLY A 515 6.73 19.11 20.14
C GLY A 515 6.79 18.94 21.65
N GLU A 516 6.40 17.77 22.15
CA GLU A 516 6.31 17.47 23.60
C GLU A 516 7.63 17.72 24.35
N PHE A 517 8.74 17.34 23.72
CA PHE A 517 10.10 17.49 24.28
C PHE A 517 10.81 18.76 23.82
N GLY A 518 10.09 19.69 23.17
CA GLY A 518 10.69 20.79 22.41
C GLY A 518 11.27 20.33 21.06
N LEU A 519 11.81 21.29 20.31
CA LEU A 519 12.30 21.09 18.94
C LEU A 519 13.82 21.28 18.90
N ASP A 520 14.53 20.41 18.18
CA ASP A 520 15.97 20.52 17.91
C ASP A 520 16.20 21.45 16.72
N ARG A 521 15.43 21.24 15.65
CA ARG A 521 15.46 22.00 14.41
C ARG A 521 14.21 21.77 13.58
N VAL A 522 13.86 22.78 12.77
CA VAL A 522 12.87 22.69 11.69
C VAL A 522 13.59 23.02 10.38
N ILE A 523 13.34 22.24 9.34
CA ILE A 523 14.04 22.31 8.05
C ILE A 523 13.01 22.38 6.93
N LEU A 524 13.19 23.36 6.05
CA LEU A 524 12.49 23.49 4.77
C LEU A 524 13.33 22.80 3.69
N HIS A 525 12.80 21.73 3.10
CA HIS A 525 13.41 21.05 1.96
C HIS A 525 12.73 21.51 0.68
N TYR A 526 13.48 21.91 -0.35
CA TYR A 526 12.93 22.37 -1.63
C TYR A 526 13.76 21.92 -2.84
N ALA A 527 13.09 21.67 -3.96
CA ALA A 527 13.68 21.33 -5.26
C ALA A 527 12.98 22.11 -6.38
N THR A 528 13.67 22.30 -7.51
CA THR A 528 13.11 22.87 -8.74
C THR A 528 13.02 21.81 -9.83
N GLY A 529 11.94 21.80 -10.62
CA GLY A 529 11.64 20.76 -11.60
C GLY A 529 10.77 19.64 -11.01
N ALA A 530 10.24 18.76 -11.87
CA ALA A 530 9.41 17.62 -11.48
C ALA A 530 10.20 16.52 -10.76
N VAL A 531 11.47 16.34 -11.15
CA VAL A 531 12.47 15.46 -10.55
C VAL A 531 13.65 16.30 -10.04
N GLY A 532 14.67 15.68 -9.44
CA GLY A 532 15.83 16.39 -8.90
C GLY A 532 15.93 16.35 -7.37
N PRO A 533 17.16 16.44 -6.81
CA PRO A 533 17.42 16.39 -5.38
C PRO A 533 16.92 17.64 -4.65
N PHE A 534 16.60 17.47 -3.36
CA PHE A 534 16.20 18.57 -2.48
C PHE A 534 17.41 19.30 -1.89
N ASN A 535 17.28 20.62 -1.79
CA ASN A 535 18.13 21.50 -1.02
C ASN A 535 17.45 21.78 0.33
N SER A 536 18.22 22.00 1.38
CA SER A 536 17.68 22.24 2.74
C SER A 536 17.98 23.65 3.23
N VAL A 537 16.99 24.27 3.88
CA VAL A 537 17.09 25.58 4.55
C VAL A 537 16.64 25.42 6.00
N ALA A 538 17.43 25.90 6.95
CA ALA A 538 16.99 25.95 8.35
C ALA A 538 15.84 26.97 8.50
N MET A 539 14.80 26.59 9.24
CA MET A 539 13.72 27.50 9.63
C MET A 539 13.93 27.93 11.09
N PHE A 540 13.54 29.17 11.40
CA PHE A 540 13.78 29.79 12.69
C PHE A 540 12.48 30.34 13.30
N ASP A 541 12.38 30.26 14.63
CA ASP A 541 11.37 30.90 15.48
C ASP A 541 12.13 31.95 16.34
N ASP A 542 12.50 33.06 15.70
CA ASP A 542 13.36 34.12 16.24
C ASP A 542 12.79 35.54 16.07
N GLY A 543 11.62 35.67 15.44
CA GLY A 543 10.94 36.93 15.13
C GLY A 543 11.64 37.77 14.05
N ALA A 544 12.61 37.20 13.33
CA ALA A 544 13.39 37.87 12.28
C ALA A 544 13.25 37.23 10.90
N HIS A 545 12.72 36.01 10.78
CA HIS A 545 12.55 35.27 9.53
C HIS A 545 11.14 35.41 8.91
N GLY A 546 10.34 36.34 9.43
CA GLY A 546 8.97 36.59 8.96
C GLY A 546 7.96 35.57 9.49
N ASP A 547 8.29 35.11 10.68
CA ASP A 547 7.86 33.97 11.46
C ASP A 547 6.95 34.38 12.64
N GLY A 548 6.66 35.67 12.82
CA GLY A 548 5.81 36.15 13.91
C GLY A 548 6.63 36.71 15.06
N GLY A 549 6.42 36.20 16.27
CA GLY A 549 7.15 36.59 17.47
C GLY A 549 8.01 35.45 18.02
N ALA A 550 9.26 35.74 18.35
CA ALA A 550 10.20 34.74 18.85
C ALA A 550 9.66 33.87 20.00
N GLY A 551 9.67 32.55 19.81
CA GLY A 551 9.20 31.53 20.73
C GLY A 551 7.68 31.28 20.68
N ASP A 552 6.99 31.62 19.59
CA ASP A 552 5.55 31.37 19.41
C ASP A 552 5.23 30.05 18.67
N GLY A 553 6.25 29.31 18.24
CA GLY A 553 6.15 28.02 17.55
C GLY A 553 5.85 28.13 16.05
N LEU A 554 5.75 29.33 15.50
CA LEU A 554 5.73 29.56 14.06
C LEU A 554 7.17 29.73 13.58
N PHE A 555 7.62 28.82 12.71
CA PHE A 555 8.97 28.83 12.15
C PHE A 555 8.93 29.44 10.75
N GLY A 556 9.89 30.30 10.41
CA GLY A 556 10.05 30.91 9.08
C GLY A 556 11.33 30.47 8.37
N GLY A 557 11.22 30.23 7.06
CA GLY A 557 12.34 29.97 6.14
C GLY A 557 12.05 30.57 4.77
N GLU A 558 13.08 30.67 3.91
CA GLU A 558 12.95 31.29 2.59
C GLU A 558 13.53 30.39 1.49
N ILE A 559 12.73 30.13 0.46
CA ILE A 559 13.18 29.51 -0.79
C ILE A 559 13.76 30.63 -1.67
N PRO A 560 15.00 30.48 -2.17
CA PRO A 560 15.65 31.54 -2.94
C PRO A 560 14.94 31.81 -4.27
N PRO A 561 15.22 32.98 -4.89
CA PRO A 561 14.65 33.36 -6.18
C PRO A 561 14.81 32.30 -7.27
N CYS A 562 13.69 31.84 -7.83
CA CYS A 562 13.66 30.84 -8.88
C CYS A 562 13.34 31.48 -10.26
N PRO A 563 13.80 30.89 -11.39
CA PRO A 563 13.45 31.33 -12.74
C PRO A 563 11.94 31.27 -13.04
N ALA A 564 11.50 32.02 -14.07
CA ALA A 564 10.15 31.88 -14.62
C ALA A 564 9.88 30.42 -15.04
N GLU A 565 8.64 29.98 -14.90
CA GLU A 565 8.17 28.63 -15.21
C GLU A 565 8.84 27.50 -14.41
N SER A 566 9.52 27.83 -13.31
CA SER A 566 10.01 26.83 -12.36
C SER A 566 8.85 26.23 -11.58
N LEU A 567 8.62 24.92 -11.73
CA LEU A 567 7.93 24.13 -10.72
C LEU A 567 8.84 24.03 -9.49
N VAL A 568 8.39 24.47 -8.33
CA VAL A 568 9.05 24.26 -7.05
C VAL A 568 8.28 23.22 -6.26
N ARG A 569 8.99 22.20 -5.76
CA ARG A 569 8.47 21.17 -4.87
C ARG A 569 9.12 21.34 -3.50
N TYR A 570 8.36 21.27 -2.41
CA TYR A 570 8.90 21.45 -1.07
C TYR A 570 8.13 20.67 0.00
N TYR A 571 8.79 20.44 1.13
CA TYR A 571 8.20 19.85 2.34
C TYR A 571 8.96 20.34 3.58
N ILE A 572 8.34 20.21 4.74
CA ILE A 572 8.95 20.56 6.04
C ILE A 572 9.34 19.27 6.77
N GLU A 573 10.51 19.30 7.41
CA GLU A 573 10.97 18.30 8.38
C GLU A 573 11.07 18.97 9.75
N ALA A 574 10.55 18.33 10.80
CA ALA A 574 10.70 18.77 12.18
C ALA A 574 11.31 17.65 13.02
N GLN A 575 12.33 17.99 13.82
CA GLN A 575 13.01 17.06 14.71
C GLN A 575 12.82 17.46 16.18
N ALA A 576 12.44 16.51 17.04
CA ALA A 576 12.33 16.73 18.47
C ALA A 576 13.70 16.93 19.13
N ALA A 577 13.73 17.67 20.24
CA ALA A 577 14.93 17.84 21.08
C ALA A 577 15.22 16.63 22.00
N ASP A 578 14.59 15.47 21.74
CA ASP A 578 14.88 14.22 22.43
C ASP A 578 16.24 13.62 22.01
N GLU A 579 16.65 12.56 22.70
CA GLU A 579 17.90 11.83 22.40
C GLU A 579 17.86 11.17 21.02
N ALA A 580 16.68 10.71 20.60
CA ALA A 580 16.51 9.98 19.36
C ALA A 580 16.43 10.88 18.11
N LYS A 581 16.18 12.19 18.29
CA LYS A 581 15.81 13.16 17.23
C LYS A 581 14.56 12.71 16.48
N THR A 582 13.51 12.36 17.22
CA THR A 582 12.26 11.84 16.65
C THR A 582 11.70 12.82 15.61
N THR A 583 11.54 12.34 14.37
CA THR A 583 11.24 13.17 13.19
C THR A 583 9.79 13.02 12.71
N SER A 584 9.25 14.10 12.17
CA SER A 584 8.02 14.13 11.36
C SER A 584 8.16 15.05 10.14
N PHE A 585 7.24 14.92 9.19
CA PHE A 585 7.24 15.68 7.94
C PHE A 585 5.86 16.29 7.63
N LEU A 586 5.84 17.42 6.90
CA LEU A 586 4.64 17.90 6.22
C LEU A 586 4.93 18.25 4.74
N PRO A 587 4.31 17.57 3.76
CA PRO A 587 3.37 16.47 3.93
C PRO A 587 4.03 15.23 4.56
N SER A 588 3.21 14.40 5.21
CA SER A 588 3.64 13.15 5.86
C SER A 588 4.44 12.23 4.93
N GLY A 589 3.96 12.08 3.69
CA GLY A 589 4.56 11.29 2.63
C GLY A 589 5.82 11.88 1.99
N ALA A 590 6.75 12.48 2.75
CA ALA A 590 7.90 13.25 2.27
C ALA A 590 8.59 12.68 1.01
N GLU A 591 9.07 13.58 0.13
CA GLU A 591 9.65 13.29 -1.20
C GLU A 591 8.75 12.56 -2.22
N HIS A 592 7.69 11.86 -1.78
CA HIS A 592 6.66 11.24 -2.61
C HIS A 592 5.35 12.06 -2.68
N ARG A 593 5.00 12.77 -1.60
CA ARG A 593 3.87 13.69 -1.47
C ARG A 593 4.42 15.05 -1.02
N LEU A 594 4.25 16.06 -1.88
CA LEU A 594 4.98 17.33 -1.79
C LEU A 594 4.02 18.51 -1.87
N LEU A 595 4.32 19.58 -1.14
CA LEU A 595 3.73 20.90 -1.44
C LEU A 595 4.41 21.44 -2.69
N THR A 596 3.67 22.17 -3.53
CA THR A 596 4.24 22.72 -4.76
C THR A 596 3.74 24.13 -5.04
N TYR A 597 4.47 24.87 -5.86
CA TYR A 597 4.01 26.07 -6.55
C TYR A 597 4.80 26.25 -7.85
N ARG A 598 4.24 26.96 -8.82
CA ARG A 598 4.97 27.43 -10.01
C ARG A 598 5.32 28.92 -9.88
N VAL A 599 6.48 29.30 -10.42
CA VAL A 599 6.86 30.71 -10.63
C VAL A 599 6.30 31.15 -11.99
N LEU A 600 5.43 32.16 -12.04
CA LEU A 600 4.83 32.63 -13.30
C LEU A 600 5.68 33.71 -13.96
N ASP A 601 5.67 33.77 -15.29
CA ASP A 601 6.21 34.94 -16.00
C ASP A 601 5.40 36.22 -15.72
N SER A 602 6.13 37.31 -15.55
CA SER A 602 5.67 38.69 -15.46
C SER A 602 4.83 39.20 -16.64
N SER A 603 4.76 38.46 -17.75
CA SER A 603 3.92 38.78 -18.92
C SER A 603 2.43 38.48 -18.72
N ALA A 604 2.05 37.76 -17.65
CA ALA A 604 0.67 37.55 -17.25
C ALA A 604 0.06 38.83 -16.60
N GLU A 605 -0.12 39.89 -17.39
CA GLU A 605 -0.76 41.12 -16.92
C GLU A 605 -2.29 41.03 -16.89
N ASN A 606 -2.85 41.25 -15.70
CA ASN A 606 -4.13 41.94 -15.46
C ASN A 606 -5.40 41.45 -16.18
N THR A 607 -6.12 40.52 -15.55
CA THR A 607 -7.60 40.56 -15.53
C THR A 607 -8.11 40.80 -14.11
N PRO A 608 -8.35 42.07 -13.70
CA PRO A 608 -9.04 42.35 -12.46
C PRO A 608 -10.53 42.09 -12.65
N ASN A 609 -11.08 41.10 -11.95
CA ASN A 609 -12.47 41.12 -11.47
C ASN A 609 -12.63 40.16 -10.29
N SER A 610 -13.33 40.63 -9.27
CA SER A 610 -13.54 39.94 -7.99
C SER A 610 -14.39 38.68 -8.13
N LEU A 611 -13.88 37.54 -7.63
CA LEU A 611 -14.66 36.34 -7.30
C LEU A 611 -14.77 36.18 -5.77
N PRO A 612 -15.80 35.49 -5.25
CA PRO A 612 -16.06 35.40 -3.82
C PRO A 612 -15.15 34.41 -3.09
N LEU A 613 -14.77 34.77 -1.86
CA LEU A 613 -13.94 33.97 -0.95
C LEU A 613 -14.52 32.58 -0.62
N LEU A 614 -13.82 31.50 -1.01
CA LEU A 614 -13.94 30.13 -0.49
C LEU A 614 -12.65 29.33 -0.77
N PRO A 615 -12.28 28.31 0.04
CA PRO A 615 -12.26 28.26 1.50
C PRO A 615 -10.82 28.05 2.04
N THR A 616 -10.68 28.07 3.36
CA THR A 616 -9.41 27.96 4.11
C THR A 616 -8.55 26.74 3.76
N ALA A 617 -7.22 26.89 3.89
CA ALA A 617 -6.24 25.79 3.86
C ALA A 617 -6.72 24.52 4.60
N GLY A 618 -6.91 23.43 3.84
CA GLY A 618 -7.44 22.16 4.34
C GLY A 618 -8.29 21.37 3.34
N SER A 619 -8.79 22.01 2.27
CA SER A 619 -9.49 21.34 1.17
C SER A 619 -8.74 21.51 -0.14
N SER A 620 -7.99 20.47 -0.55
CA SER A 620 -7.67 20.30 -1.96
C SER A 620 -8.93 19.85 -2.68
N VAL A 621 -9.44 20.69 -3.58
CA VAL A 621 -10.53 20.30 -4.47
C VAL A 621 -9.96 19.29 -5.46
N ARG A 622 -10.15 18.01 -5.16
CA ARG A 622 -9.60 16.90 -5.93
C ARG A 622 -10.58 16.52 -7.05
N LEU A 623 -10.51 17.24 -8.17
CA LEU A 623 -11.07 16.79 -9.43
C LEU A 623 -10.21 15.67 -10.00
N TYR A 624 -10.77 14.87 -10.91
CA TYR A 624 -10.05 13.79 -11.58
C TYR A 624 -10.21 13.86 -13.10
N LEU A 625 -9.15 13.52 -13.83
CA LEU A 625 -9.27 13.04 -15.21
C LEU A 625 -10.02 11.70 -15.13
N ASN A 626 -11.21 11.57 -15.71
CA ASN A 626 -12.08 10.42 -15.48
C ASN A 626 -12.06 9.43 -16.66
N GLU A 627 -12.21 9.95 -17.87
CA GLU A 627 -12.23 9.21 -19.13
C GLU A 627 -11.75 10.14 -20.27
N PHE A 628 -11.19 9.60 -21.34
CA PHE A 628 -10.87 10.36 -22.55
C PHE A 628 -10.89 9.47 -23.80
N MET A 629 -10.97 10.08 -24.97
CA MET A 629 -10.79 9.41 -26.26
C MET A 629 -9.99 10.30 -27.22
N ALA A 630 -8.94 9.74 -27.84
CA ALA A 630 -8.03 10.44 -28.74
C ALA A 630 -8.11 9.98 -30.21
N ASP A 631 -9.16 9.24 -30.57
CA ASP A 631 -9.48 8.84 -31.96
C ASP A 631 -10.98 8.54 -32.06
N ASN A 632 -11.81 9.55 -31.84
CA ASN A 632 -13.27 9.44 -31.96
C ASN A 632 -13.69 9.44 -33.44
N SER A 633 -14.63 8.58 -33.82
CA SER A 633 -15.14 8.48 -35.19
C SER A 633 -16.64 8.15 -35.27
N SER A 634 -17.23 7.62 -34.19
CA SER A 634 -18.66 7.29 -34.13
C SER A 634 -19.30 7.30 -32.73
N THR A 635 -18.54 7.44 -31.64
CA THR A 635 -19.09 7.20 -30.29
C THR A 635 -19.92 8.35 -29.72
N ILE A 636 -19.41 9.58 -29.80
CA ILE A 636 -20.11 10.79 -29.36
C ILE A 636 -19.85 11.92 -30.36
N GLU A 637 -20.94 12.55 -30.81
CA GLU A 637 -20.93 13.69 -31.72
C GLU A 637 -20.72 14.98 -30.92
N ASP A 638 -19.95 15.92 -31.46
CA ASP A 638 -19.80 17.26 -30.89
C ASP A 638 -21.16 17.99 -30.92
N PRO A 639 -21.72 18.42 -29.76
CA PRO A 639 -23.00 19.11 -29.71
C PRO A 639 -22.99 20.50 -30.37
N ASP A 640 -21.82 21.13 -30.48
CA ASP A 640 -21.63 22.46 -31.06
C ASP A 640 -21.18 22.39 -32.55
N GLU A 641 -20.67 21.24 -33.01
CA GLU A 641 -20.48 20.92 -34.45
C GLU A 641 -21.13 19.58 -34.91
N PRO A 642 -22.42 19.60 -35.26
CA PRO A 642 -23.12 18.40 -35.74
C PRO A 642 -22.49 17.77 -36.99
N GLY A 643 -22.14 16.50 -36.88
CA GLY A 643 -21.42 15.68 -37.84
C GLY A 643 -19.93 15.48 -37.52
N SER A 644 -19.37 16.21 -36.55
CA SER A 644 -18.00 16.05 -36.07
C SER A 644 -17.91 15.07 -34.90
N PHE A 645 -16.83 14.29 -34.88
CA PHE A 645 -16.50 13.33 -33.82
C PHE A 645 -15.12 13.68 -33.30
N GLU A 646 -15.05 14.73 -32.48
CA GLU A 646 -13.78 15.24 -31.98
C GLU A 646 -13.28 14.43 -30.79
N ASP A 647 -11.97 14.53 -30.53
CA ASP A 647 -11.37 13.93 -29.35
C ASP A 647 -11.89 14.63 -28.10
N TRP A 648 -11.93 13.95 -26.96
CA TRP A 648 -12.51 14.52 -25.76
C TRP A 648 -11.84 14.04 -24.47
N ILE A 649 -11.95 14.88 -23.44
CA ILE A 649 -11.43 14.66 -22.08
C ILE A 649 -12.57 14.91 -21.12
N GLU A 650 -12.88 13.94 -20.26
CA GLU A 650 -13.84 14.07 -19.18
C GLU A 650 -13.17 14.33 -17.84
N ILE A 651 -13.69 15.31 -17.11
CA ILE A 651 -13.35 15.60 -15.72
C ILE A 651 -14.50 15.19 -14.80
N TYR A 652 -14.19 14.54 -13.67
CA TYR A 652 -15.15 14.18 -12.63
C TYR A 652 -14.95 14.99 -11.35
N ASN A 653 -16.06 15.39 -10.71
CA ASN A 653 -16.10 16.02 -9.40
C ASN A 653 -16.65 15.06 -8.32
N PRO A 654 -15.79 14.52 -7.43
CA PRO A 654 -16.22 13.60 -6.38
C PRO A 654 -16.94 14.28 -5.21
N THR A 655 -17.00 15.62 -5.16
CA THR A 655 -17.49 16.35 -3.99
C THR A 655 -19.02 16.50 -4.00
N ASP A 656 -19.59 16.75 -2.82
CA ASP A 656 -21.03 16.99 -2.63
C ASP A 656 -21.43 18.45 -2.98
N SER A 657 -20.52 19.19 -3.62
CA SER A 657 -20.64 20.61 -3.99
C SER A 657 -20.24 20.83 -5.44
N ALA A 658 -20.88 21.77 -6.14
CA ALA A 658 -20.39 22.19 -7.45
C ALA A 658 -19.02 22.89 -7.33
N VAL A 659 -18.14 22.69 -8.31
CA VAL A 659 -16.79 23.27 -8.37
C VAL A 659 -16.70 24.22 -9.56
N ASP A 660 -16.20 25.43 -9.32
CA ASP A 660 -15.83 26.37 -10.39
C ASP A 660 -14.44 26.00 -10.91
N MET A 661 -14.35 25.72 -12.21
CA MET A 661 -13.12 25.39 -12.93
C MET A 661 -12.54 26.60 -13.67
N GLY A 662 -13.21 27.76 -13.61
CA GLY A 662 -12.78 28.98 -14.28
C GLY A 662 -11.36 29.40 -13.92
N GLY A 663 -10.49 29.48 -14.92
CA GLY A 663 -9.10 29.89 -14.75
C GLY A 663 -8.12 28.76 -14.39
N MET A 664 -8.59 27.51 -14.23
CA MET A 664 -7.75 26.31 -14.23
C MET A 664 -7.14 26.10 -15.63
N TYR A 665 -6.29 25.09 -15.80
CA TYR A 665 -5.66 24.79 -17.09
C TYR A 665 -5.76 23.31 -17.48
N LEU A 666 -5.91 23.05 -18.79
CA LEU A 666 -5.67 21.75 -19.42
C LEU A 666 -4.45 21.82 -20.34
N THR A 667 -3.78 20.67 -20.51
CA THR A 667 -2.69 20.48 -21.48
C THR A 667 -2.61 19.02 -21.94
N ASP A 668 -2.07 18.80 -23.14
CA ASP A 668 -1.59 17.52 -23.68
C ASP A 668 -0.08 17.28 -23.43
N ASP A 669 0.61 18.30 -22.92
CA ASP A 669 2.06 18.34 -22.72
C ASP A 669 2.35 18.87 -21.31
N LEU A 670 2.82 18.00 -20.42
CA LEU A 670 3.12 18.35 -19.02
C LEU A 670 4.30 19.32 -18.88
N SER A 671 5.09 19.55 -19.93
CA SER A 671 6.09 20.63 -19.96
C SER A 671 5.47 22.01 -20.19
N LYS A 672 4.21 22.07 -20.64
CA LYS A 672 3.42 23.30 -20.88
C LYS A 672 2.11 23.30 -20.07
N PRO A 673 2.15 23.31 -18.72
CA PRO A 673 0.95 23.17 -17.88
C PRO A 673 -0.11 24.27 -18.07
N THR A 674 0.25 25.40 -18.69
CA THR A 674 -0.65 26.53 -18.97
C THR A 674 -1.16 26.59 -20.42
N LYS A 675 -1.11 25.48 -21.17
CA LYS A 675 -1.41 25.44 -22.63
C LYS A 675 -2.82 25.96 -22.96
N TRP A 676 -3.83 25.51 -22.22
CA TRP A 676 -5.22 25.97 -22.35
C TRP A 676 -5.77 26.42 -21.00
N GLN A 677 -6.13 27.70 -20.85
CA GLN A 677 -6.87 28.15 -19.67
C GLN A 677 -8.37 27.88 -19.86
N ILE A 678 -8.98 27.20 -18.90
CA ILE A 678 -10.43 26.98 -18.84
C ILE A 678 -11.12 28.34 -18.68
N PRO A 679 -12.06 28.72 -19.57
CA PRO A 679 -12.78 29.99 -19.47
C PRO A 679 -13.52 30.17 -18.14
N GLN A 680 -13.65 31.42 -17.71
CA GLN A 680 -14.33 31.79 -16.46
C GLN A 680 -15.82 31.39 -16.48
N GLY A 681 -16.32 30.87 -15.35
CA GLY A 681 -17.71 30.46 -15.18
C GLY A 681 -18.05 29.05 -15.70
N VAL A 682 -17.04 28.24 -16.03
CA VAL A 682 -17.20 26.80 -16.27
C VAL A 682 -17.34 26.10 -14.92
N ILE A 683 -18.53 25.56 -14.64
CA ILE A 683 -18.87 24.94 -13.34
C ILE A 683 -19.24 23.48 -13.56
N ILE A 684 -18.56 22.58 -12.86
CA ILE A 684 -18.89 21.15 -12.80
C ILE A 684 -19.80 20.87 -11.58
N PRO A 685 -20.98 20.23 -11.75
CA PRO A 685 -21.90 19.93 -10.63
C PRO A 685 -21.29 19.01 -9.56
N ALA A 686 -21.92 18.96 -8.38
CA ALA A 686 -21.64 17.95 -7.36
C ALA A 686 -21.87 16.54 -7.93
N LYS A 687 -20.93 15.61 -7.72
CA LYS A 687 -20.93 14.26 -8.35
C LYS A 687 -21.07 14.29 -9.88
N GLY A 688 -20.76 15.42 -10.50
CA GLY A 688 -20.95 15.66 -11.92
C GLY A 688 -19.72 15.37 -12.76
N TYR A 689 -19.96 15.27 -14.06
CA TYR A 689 -18.97 15.08 -15.12
C TYR A 689 -18.97 16.32 -16.02
N LEU A 690 -17.84 16.63 -16.65
CA LEU A 690 -17.74 17.68 -17.66
C LEU A 690 -16.78 17.26 -18.77
N LEU A 691 -17.27 17.29 -20.01
CA LEU A 691 -16.46 17.03 -21.20
C LEU A 691 -15.80 18.31 -21.72
N PHE A 692 -14.58 18.16 -22.21
CA PHE A 692 -13.83 19.14 -22.99
C PHE A 692 -13.45 18.52 -24.34
N TRP A 693 -13.73 19.23 -25.43
CA TRP A 693 -13.39 18.82 -26.79
C TRP A 693 -11.94 19.24 -27.12
N ALA A 694 -11.16 18.29 -27.62
CA ALA A 694 -9.76 18.45 -27.99
C ALA A 694 -9.66 18.51 -29.53
N ASP A 695 -9.99 19.67 -30.07
CA ASP A 695 -10.27 19.96 -31.49
C ASP A 695 -9.38 21.05 -32.10
N GLU A 696 -8.61 21.76 -31.28
CA GLU A 696 -7.92 23.03 -31.58
C GLU A 696 -8.79 24.27 -31.85
N ASP A 697 -10.13 24.24 -31.66
CA ASP A 697 -11.05 25.36 -31.96
C ASP A 697 -11.82 25.94 -30.75
N LYS A 698 -11.08 26.73 -29.96
CA LYS A 698 -11.58 27.68 -28.95
C LYS A 698 -12.80 28.54 -29.34
N SER A 699 -13.18 28.67 -30.62
CA SER A 699 -14.27 29.56 -31.04
C SER A 699 -15.66 28.93 -30.91
N GLN A 700 -15.75 27.60 -30.78
CA GLN A 700 -17.01 26.86 -30.67
C GLN A 700 -17.66 26.96 -29.28
N GLY A 701 -16.87 26.98 -28.20
CA GLY A 701 -17.44 27.14 -26.86
C GLY A 701 -16.42 27.17 -25.71
N ASN A 702 -16.92 27.30 -24.49
CA ASN A 702 -16.08 27.32 -23.28
C ASN A 702 -15.45 25.95 -22.93
N THR A 703 -15.85 24.90 -23.63
CA THR A 703 -15.39 23.51 -23.48
C THR A 703 -14.46 23.04 -24.60
N HIS A 704 -14.14 23.90 -25.57
CA HIS A 704 -13.29 23.55 -26.73
C HIS A 704 -11.86 24.07 -26.53
N THR A 705 -10.88 23.18 -26.65
CA THR A 705 -9.49 23.50 -26.26
C THR A 705 -8.69 24.17 -27.39
N ASN A 706 -7.41 24.47 -27.18
CA ASN A 706 -6.48 24.86 -28.27
C ASN A 706 -5.44 23.77 -28.56
N PHE A 707 -5.82 22.53 -28.34
CA PHE A 707 -5.03 21.37 -28.65
C PHE A 707 -5.95 20.22 -29.06
N LYS A 708 -5.37 19.21 -29.70
CA LYS A 708 -6.03 17.96 -30.05
C LYS A 708 -5.17 16.81 -29.57
N LEU A 709 -5.79 15.69 -29.20
CA LEU A 709 -5.06 14.55 -28.68
C LEU A 709 -4.36 13.75 -29.79
N SER A 710 -3.21 13.18 -29.45
CA SER A 710 -2.46 12.28 -30.32
C SER A 710 -2.80 10.83 -30.02
N LYS A 711 -3.48 10.16 -30.95
CA LYS A 711 -3.73 8.71 -30.86
C LYS A 711 -2.49 7.82 -30.81
N ALA A 712 -1.28 8.37 -31.01
CA ALA A 712 -0.03 7.65 -30.80
C ALA A 712 0.38 7.52 -29.32
N GLY A 713 -0.29 8.27 -28.42
CA GLY A 713 0.03 8.37 -27.00
C GLY A 713 0.85 9.63 -26.69
N GLU A 714 0.49 10.28 -25.58
CA GLU A 714 1.11 11.50 -25.04
C GLU A 714 0.69 11.70 -23.57
N GLN A 715 0.48 12.94 -23.10
CA GLN A 715 -0.01 13.21 -21.75
C GLN A 715 -1.36 13.93 -21.75
N ILE A 716 -2.01 13.96 -20.59
CA ILE A 716 -3.11 14.87 -20.28
C ILE A 716 -2.84 15.42 -18.87
N GLY A 717 -3.04 16.70 -18.64
CA GLY A 717 -2.90 17.30 -17.31
C GLY A 717 -3.95 18.35 -17.02
N LEU A 718 -4.61 18.20 -15.86
CA LEU A 718 -5.45 19.23 -15.24
C LEU A 718 -4.61 19.95 -14.17
N PHE A 719 -4.43 21.24 -14.34
CA PHE A 719 -3.68 22.12 -13.44
C PHE A 719 -4.59 23.18 -12.85
N ASP A 720 -4.29 23.58 -11.61
CA ASP A 720 -5.03 24.58 -10.88
C ASP A 720 -4.83 26.00 -11.45
N THR A 721 -5.48 27.01 -10.87
CA THR A 721 -5.45 28.40 -11.34
C THR A 721 -4.12 29.10 -11.04
N ASP A 722 -3.85 30.22 -11.72
CA ASP A 722 -2.67 31.07 -11.45
C ASP A 722 -2.66 31.57 -9.99
N ALA A 723 -3.87 31.83 -9.46
CA ALA A 723 -4.11 32.23 -8.08
C ALA A 723 -3.98 31.08 -7.06
N ARG A 724 -3.77 29.84 -7.52
CA ARG A 724 -3.35 28.70 -6.70
C ARG A 724 -1.98 28.14 -7.12
N GLY A 725 -1.31 28.79 -8.07
CA GLY A 725 0.07 28.53 -8.49
C GLY A 725 0.25 27.41 -9.50
N ASN A 726 -0.78 27.11 -10.31
CA ASN A 726 -0.79 26.10 -11.38
C ASN A 726 -0.25 24.73 -10.91
N VAL A 727 -0.72 24.30 -9.73
CA VAL A 727 -0.42 22.99 -9.14
C VAL A 727 -1.14 21.90 -9.93
N ALA A 728 -0.50 20.75 -10.16
CA ALA A 728 -1.17 19.61 -10.79
C ALA A 728 -2.32 19.12 -9.90
N ILE A 729 -3.53 19.05 -10.45
CA ILE A 729 -4.72 18.47 -9.81
C ILE A 729 -4.76 16.97 -10.12
N ASP A 730 -4.66 16.62 -11.39
CA ASP A 730 -4.55 15.23 -11.87
C ASP A 730 -3.80 15.19 -13.22
N THR A 731 -3.06 14.11 -13.49
CA THR A 731 -2.25 13.95 -14.71
C THR A 731 -2.21 12.50 -15.17
N LEU A 732 -2.34 12.28 -16.48
CA LEU A 732 -2.20 10.99 -17.14
C LEU A 732 -1.07 11.04 -18.17
N THR A 733 -0.37 9.92 -18.36
CA THR A 733 0.44 9.65 -19.55
C THR A 733 -0.11 8.38 -20.18
N PHE A 734 -0.52 8.46 -21.44
CA PHE A 734 -1.24 7.39 -22.13
C PHE A 734 -0.47 6.91 -23.37
N SER A 735 -0.71 5.66 -23.77
CA SER A 735 -0.09 5.03 -24.94
C SER A 735 -1.02 5.08 -26.16
N ALA A 736 -0.66 4.42 -27.26
CA ALA A 736 -1.45 4.46 -28.49
C ALA A 736 -2.91 4.00 -28.26
N GLN A 737 -3.86 4.78 -28.77
CA GLN A 737 -5.30 4.55 -28.63
C GLN A 737 -5.87 3.81 -29.85
N SER A 738 -7.00 3.13 -29.65
CA SER A 738 -7.78 2.51 -30.72
C SER A 738 -8.99 3.38 -31.05
N THR A 739 -9.35 3.46 -32.33
CA THR A 739 -10.52 4.22 -32.79
C THR A 739 -11.78 3.76 -32.08
N ASP A 740 -12.60 4.71 -31.61
CA ASP A 740 -13.87 4.48 -30.91
C ASP A 740 -13.76 3.65 -29.60
N VAL A 741 -12.56 3.56 -29.00
CA VAL A 741 -12.30 2.97 -27.67
C VAL A 741 -11.70 4.04 -26.77
N SER A 742 -12.36 4.35 -25.66
CA SER A 742 -11.88 5.31 -24.67
C SER A 742 -10.99 4.64 -23.64
N GLN A 743 -10.22 5.45 -22.90
CA GLN A 743 -9.55 5.04 -21.67
C GLN A 743 -10.08 5.83 -20.48
N GLY A 744 -10.39 5.13 -19.39
CA GLY A 744 -10.99 5.73 -18.21
C GLY A 744 -10.69 4.96 -16.93
N ARG A 745 -10.91 5.61 -15.79
CA ARG A 745 -10.82 5.01 -14.46
C ARG A 745 -11.95 3.99 -14.28
N LEU A 746 -11.68 2.78 -13.77
CA LEU A 746 -12.71 1.73 -13.62
C LEU A 746 -13.90 2.13 -12.73
N TYR A 747 -13.67 3.07 -11.82
CA TYR A 747 -14.65 3.72 -10.97
C TYR A 747 -14.34 5.23 -10.96
N ASP A 748 -15.35 6.08 -10.85
CA ASP A 748 -15.16 7.52 -11.01
C ASP A 748 -14.18 8.12 -9.99
N GLY A 749 -13.12 8.74 -10.49
CA GLY A 749 -12.01 9.24 -9.66
C GLY A 749 -11.18 8.18 -8.92
N GLY A 750 -11.36 6.90 -9.25
CA GLY A 750 -10.65 5.76 -8.67
C GLY A 750 -9.46 5.27 -9.50
N GLU A 751 -8.80 4.22 -9.02
CA GLU A 751 -7.80 3.44 -9.76
C GLU A 751 -8.27 1.98 -9.80
N PRO A 752 -7.88 1.16 -10.79
CA PRO A 752 -6.98 1.46 -11.91
C PRO A 752 -7.67 2.13 -13.11
N TRP A 753 -6.89 2.48 -14.13
CA TRP A 753 -7.37 2.80 -15.49
C TRP A 753 -7.61 1.53 -16.32
N GLY A 754 -8.59 1.58 -17.22
CA GLY A 754 -8.94 0.54 -18.18
C GLY A 754 -9.30 1.12 -19.56
N SER A 755 -9.68 0.27 -20.51
CA SER A 755 -10.15 0.67 -21.85
C SER A 755 -11.61 0.25 -22.03
N PHE A 756 -12.47 1.14 -22.54
CA PHE A 756 -13.90 0.90 -22.67
C PHE A 756 -14.30 0.81 -24.15
N GLU A 757 -14.82 -0.35 -24.55
CA GLU A 757 -15.50 -0.54 -25.85
C GLU A 757 -16.90 0.10 -25.86
N LYS A 758 -17.40 0.48 -24.68
CA LYS A 758 -18.63 1.25 -24.47
C LYS A 758 -18.28 2.48 -23.62
N PRO A 759 -17.82 3.58 -24.23
CA PRO A 759 -17.47 4.80 -23.52
C PRO A 759 -18.60 5.30 -22.63
N THR A 760 -18.27 6.04 -21.57
CA THR A 760 -19.20 6.54 -20.55
C THR A 760 -19.33 8.07 -20.46
N PRO A 761 -19.20 8.85 -21.56
CA PRO A 761 -19.19 10.31 -21.49
C PRO A 761 -20.46 10.89 -20.82
N GLY A 762 -20.24 11.73 -19.82
CA GLY A 762 -21.27 12.37 -19.00
C GLY A 762 -21.91 11.45 -17.95
N SER A 763 -21.36 10.25 -17.73
CA SER A 763 -21.96 9.16 -16.94
C SER A 763 -20.94 8.50 -16.00
N THR A 764 -21.43 7.67 -15.08
CA THR A 764 -20.56 6.92 -14.16
C THR A 764 -19.84 5.77 -14.87
N ASN A 765 -18.53 5.66 -14.63
CA ASN A 765 -17.71 4.57 -15.15
C ASN A 765 -18.04 3.26 -14.42
N SER A 766 -18.04 2.14 -15.15
CA SER A 766 -18.32 0.81 -14.59
C SER A 766 -17.43 -0.25 -15.22
N PRO A 767 -16.96 -1.26 -14.46
CA PRO A 767 -16.21 -2.39 -15.00
C PRO A 767 -16.94 -3.15 -16.13
N GLY A 768 -18.28 -3.08 -16.19
CA GLY A 768 -19.09 -3.69 -17.27
C GLY A 768 -18.97 -3.01 -18.64
N ASN A 769 -18.22 -1.91 -18.73
CA ASN A 769 -17.94 -1.17 -19.97
C ASN A 769 -16.61 -1.59 -20.64
N MET A 770 -15.80 -2.42 -19.97
CA MET A 770 -14.61 -3.03 -20.53
C MET A 770 -14.92 -4.11 -21.59
N ASN A 771 -13.87 -4.52 -22.28
CA ASN A 771 -13.85 -5.51 -23.34
C ASN A 771 -14.49 -6.87 -22.97
N GLY A 772 -15.07 -7.53 -23.98
CA GLY A 772 -15.86 -8.75 -23.84
C GLY A 772 -15.13 -10.06 -23.50
N GLU A 773 -14.10 -10.05 -22.65
CA GLU A 773 -13.57 -11.26 -21.99
C GLU A 773 -13.89 -11.27 -20.49
N GLY A 774 -15.20 -11.39 -20.19
CA GLY A 774 -15.78 -11.46 -18.83
C GLY A 774 -16.11 -10.06 -18.28
N LEU A 775 -17.37 -9.65 -18.15
CA LEU A 775 -18.53 -10.41 -17.65
C LEU A 775 -19.74 -10.34 -18.60
N GLY A 776 -20.60 -11.37 -18.55
CA GLY A 776 -21.83 -11.44 -19.35
C GLY A 776 -22.89 -10.42 -18.94
N GLU A 777 -23.79 -10.10 -19.88
CA GLU A 777 -24.85 -9.09 -19.79
C GLU A 777 -25.56 -9.00 -18.41
N THR A 778 -25.44 -7.85 -17.73
CA THR A 778 -26.45 -7.39 -16.77
C THR A 778 -26.93 -6.00 -17.15
N GLN A 779 -28.16 -5.90 -17.65
CA GLN A 779 -28.90 -4.64 -17.71
C GLN A 779 -29.11 -4.10 -16.28
N ASP A 780 -29.25 -2.78 -16.15
CA ASP A 780 -29.59 -2.11 -14.88
C ASP A 780 -30.77 -2.80 -14.16
N LEU A 781 -30.49 -3.43 -13.03
CA LEU A 781 -31.46 -4.16 -12.22
C LEU A 781 -32.24 -3.25 -11.25
N CYS A 782 -31.80 -2.02 -10.98
CA CYS A 782 -32.43 -1.15 -9.99
C CYS A 782 -33.70 -0.46 -10.53
N SER A 783 -33.79 -0.21 -11.84
CA SER A 783 -35.00 0.36 -12.46
C SER A 783 -36.16 -0.63 -12.62
N LEU A 784 -35.90 -1.95 -12.57
CA LEU A 784 -36.90 -3.01 -12.77
C LEU A 784 -37.45 -3.62 -11.47
N ILE A 785 -36.74 -3.51 -10.35
CA ILE A 785 -36.98 -4.32 -9.13
C ILE A 785 -37.24 -3.42 -7.90
N ASN A 786 -38.09 -2.40 -8.04
CA ASN A 786 -38.40 -1.47 -6.95
C ASN A 786 -39.20 -2.18 -5.82
N GLY A 787 -38.53 -2.62 -4.75
CA GLY A 787 -39.13 -3.25 -3.56
C GLY A 787 -39.01 -4.77 -3.43
N ASP A 788 -38.28 -5.45 -4.33
CA ASP A 788 -37.83 -6.84 -4.15
C ASP A 788 -36.31 -6.80 -3.92
N LEU A 789 -35.92 -7.14 -2.68
CA LEU A 789 -34.61 -6.91 -2.09
C LEU A 789 -33.81 -8.19 -1.91
N ASN A 790 -34.49 -9.34 -1.77
CA ASN A 790 -33.88 -10.65 -1.78
C ASN A 790 -33.65 -11.18 -3.22
N ARG A 791 -34.20 -10.51 -4.23
CA ARG A 791 -34.14 -10.83 -5.67
C ARG A 791 -34.78 -12.18 -6.00
N ASP A 792 -35.84 -12.57 -5.27
CA ASP A 792 -36.60 -13.80 -5.54
C ASP A 792 -37.64 -13.65 -6.67
N GLY A 793 -37.84 -12.42 -7.17
CA GLY A 793 -38.79 -12.10 -8.24
C GLY A 793 -40.17 -11.69 -7.72
N SER A 794 -40.36 -11.52 -6.40
CA SER A 794 -41.62 -11.16 -5.78
C SER A 794 -41.46 -10.13 -4.65
N VAL A 795 -42.40 -9.17 -4.55
CA VAL A 795 -42.42 -8.20 -3.45
C VAL A 795 -43.00 -8.84 -2.19
N SER A 796 -42.10 -9.23 -1.30
CA SER A 796 -42.21 -9.97 -0.05
C SER A 796 -42.56 -9.26 1.27
N PRO A 797 -43.07 -9.95 2.32
CA PRO A 797 -42.69 -9.62 3.70
C PRO A 797 -41.20 -9.88 3.98
N ALA A 798 -40.53 -10.75 3.21
CA ALA A 798 -39.09 -10.97 3.33
C ALA A 798 -38.31 -9.70 2.93
N ASP A 799 -38.77 -8.97 1.93
CA ASP A 799 -38.13 -7.73 1.45
C ASP A 799 -38.35 -6.57 2.40
N ALA A 800 -39.56 -6.43 2.96
CA ALA A 800 -39.82 -5.49 4.05
C ALA A 800 -38.92 -5.77 5.27
N LEU A 801 -38.68 -7.05 5.60
CA LEU A 801 -37.73 -7.45 6.63
C LEU A 801 -36.28 -7.13 6.25
N SER A 802 -35.89 -7.30 4.98
CA SER A 802 -34.55 -6.96 4.47
C SER A 802 -34.27 -5.46 4.54
N ALA A 803 -35.22 -4.61 4.11
CA ALA A 803 -35.14 -3.15 4.27
C ALA A 803 -35.02 -2.75 5.76
N PHE A 804 -35.82 -3.35 6.64
CA PHE A 804 -35.77 -3.05 8.07
C PHE A 804 -34.45 -3.51 8.73
N ARG A 805 -33.88 -4.64 8.28
CA ARG A 805 -32.55 -5.10 8.73
C ARG A 805 -31.42 -4.22 8.21
N CYS A 806 -31.52 -3.73 6.98
CA CYS A 806 -30.62 -2.70 6.43
C CYS A 806 -30.66 -1.42 7.29
N TYR A 807 -31.85 -0.87 7.59
CA TYR A 807 -31.99 0.30 8.47
C TYR A 807 -31.37 0.08 9.88
N LEU A 808 -31.49 -1.12 10.44
CA LEU A 808 -30.89 -1.47 11.73
C LEU A 808 -29.38 -1.79 11.66
N GLY A 809 -28.72 -1.70 10.49
CA GLY A 809 -27.32 -2.07 10.30
C GLY A 809 -27.03 -3.57 10.42
N LEU A 810 -28.06 -4.41 10.30
CA LEU A 810 -28.01 -5.87 10.45
C LEU A 810 -27.91 -6.62 9.10
N ALA A 811 -27.80 -5.88 7.99
CA ALA A 811 -27.58 -6.34 6.63
C ALA A 811 -27.02 -5.18 5.78
N THR A 812 -26.35 -5.49 4.67
CA THR A 812 -25.95 -4.48 3.68
C THR A 812 -27.16 -3.94 2.94
N CYS A 813 -27.16 -2.63 2.66
CA CYS A 813 -28.23 -1.94 1.95
C CYS A 813 -27.89 -1.84 0.46
N PRO A 814 -28.63 -2.47 -0.46
CA PRO A 814 -28.57 -2.14 -1.88
C PRO A 814 -29.34 -0.84 -2.16
N ASP A 815 -28.99 -0.11 -3.21
CA ASP A 815 -29.63 1.20 -3.55
C ASP A 815 -31.14 1.09 -3.81
N CYS A 816 -31.64 -0.09 -4.18
CA CYS A 816 -33.08 -0.36 -4.32
C CYS A 816 -33.85 -0.49 -2.98
N ALA A 817 -33.19 -0.32 -1.83
CA ALA A 817 -33.82 -0.35 -0.51
C ALA A 817 -34.41 1.00 -0.07
N ASP A 818 -34.01 2.10 -0.70
CA ASP A 818 -34.64 3.42 -0.56
C ASP A 818 -35.81 3.49 -1.56
N VAL A 819 -36.96 2.98 -1.13
CA VAL A 819 -38.12 2.70 -1.99
C VAL A 819 -38.94 3.97 -2.20
N ASP A 820 -38.90 4.93 -1.26
CA ASP A 820 -39.51 6.25 -1.43
C ASP A 820 -38.56 7.32 -2.03
N ARG A 821 -37.27 6.98 -2.21
CA ARG A 821 -36.21 7.76 -2.87
C ARG A 821 -35.86 9.07 -2.16
N ASN A 822 -35.90 9.07 -0.83
CA ASN A 822 -35.57 10.24 -0.02
C ASN A 822 -34.04 10.45 0.16
N GLY A 823 -33.21 9.50 -0.27
CA GLY A 823 -31.76 9.46 -0.08
C GLY A 823 -31.34 8.66 1.17
N SER A 824 -32.24 7.95 1.84
CA SER A 824 -31.94 7.15 3.03
C SER A 824 -32.95 6.02 3.26
N VAL A 825 -32.45 4.83 3.62
CA VAL A 825 -33.30 3.69 3.96
C VAL A 825 -33.79 3.79 5.40
N THR A 826 -35.11 3.77 5.60
CA THR A 826 -35.75 3.98 6.89
C THR A 826 -36.83 2.93 7.19
N PRO A 827 -37.46 2.94 8.38
CA PRO A 827 -38.67 2.16 8.64
C PRO A 827 -39.86 2.54 7.74
N ALA A 828 -39.85 3.71 7.10
CA ALA A 828 -40.88 4.09 6.13
C ALA A 828 -40.79 3.18 4.90
N ASP A 829 -39.61 2.96 4.34
CA ASP A 829 -39.36 2.11 3.18
C ASP A 829 -39.84 0.67 3.40
N ALA A 830 -39.45 0.06 4.53
CA ALA A 830 -39.95 -1.25 4.93
C ALA A 830 -41.49 -1.30 5.01
N LEU A 831 -42.12 -0.22 5.50
CA LEU A 831 -43.59 -0.10 5.54
C LEU A 831 -44.19 0.15 4.15
N CYS A 832 -43.50 0.83 3.23
CA CYS A 832 -43.92 1.04 1.84
C CYS A 832 -43.95 -0.30 1.08
N ILE A 833 -42.89 -1.12 1.22
CA ILE A 833 -42.82 -2.49 0.69
C ILE A 833 -43.97 -3.35 1.26
N PHE A 834 -44.17 -3.32 2.57
CA PHE A 834 -45.20 -4.12 3.23
C PHE A 834 -46.63 -3.70 2.85
N LYS A 835 -46.91 -2.40 2.68
CA LYS A 835 -48.19 -1.90 2.15
C LYS A 835 -48.45 -2.38 0.73
N ARG A 836 -47.42 -2.36 -0.13
CA ARG A 836 -47.50 -2.81 -1.52
C ARG A 836 -47.79 -4.31 -1.61
N TYR A 837 -47.14 -5.13 -0.78
CA TYR A 837 -47.47 -6.57 -0.64
C TYR A 837 -48.94 -6.80 -0.23
N LEU A 838 -49.49 -5.97 0.66
CA LEU A 838 -50.90 -6.04 1.08
C LEU A 838 -51.90 -5.44 0.07
N GLY A 839 -51.45 -4.95 -1.09
CA GLY A 839 -52.31 -4.30 -2.08
C GLY A 839 -52.92 -2.97 -1.62
N LEU A 840 -52.29 -2.31 -0.64
CA LEU A 840 -52.65 -0.97 -0.17
C LEU A 840 -51.84 0.08 -0.93
N ALA A 841 -52.36 1.31 -1.01
CA ALA A 841 -51.66 2.43 -1.64
C ALA A 841 -50.24 2.57 -1.09
N SER A 842 -49.25 2.55 -1.98
CA SER A 842 -47.84 2.64 -1.62
C SER A 842 -47.44 4.09 -1.32
N CYS A 843 -46.17 4.31 -1.00
CA CYS A 843 -45.64 5.66 -0.78
C CYS A 843 -45.37 6.43 -2.08
N LEU A 844 -45.65 5.80 -3.24
CA LEU A 844 -45.43 6.30 -4.59
C LEU A 844 -46.74 6.48 -5.40
N ASP A 845 -47.91 6.19 -4.81
CA ASP A 845 -49.25 6.24 -5.44
C ASP A 845 -50.10 7.44 -4.98
#